data_AF-A0A934UQU2-F1
#
_entry.id   AF-A0A934UQU2-F1
#
_cell.length_a   1.000
_cell.length_b   1.000
_cell.length_c   1.000
_cell.angle_alpha   90.00
_cell.angle_beta   90.00
_cell.angle_gamma   90.00
#
_symmetry.space_group_name_H-M   'P 1'
#
loop_
_entity.id
_entity.type
_entity.pdbx_description
1 polymer ?
#
loop_
_entity_poly.entity_id
_entity_poly.type
_entity_poly.pdbx_seq_one_letter_code
_entity_poly.pdbx_strand_id
1 'polypeptide(L)'
;MKSKSIWLNALVASTVLMAAGCGGSDGDETVAGAPAPAPAPAAPAPAPAAAAAVLTGVAATGAALPNAKVTITDSTGESPCVETGITTNGLGSYTCTLKTGKVAPFFIVVTDPTGNSPALVSVSTVTPAPGAALTVNATPLTTAIVAQLAADGNAMSVVNGKTVDAAALKAVTDNVVAQLAPVLASINAPAGYDPFATSITAATAAGTGNTADLVLDVVKVVTDPASGKLALTTIDNPTPVPLATATTSGTTVAAPDPGVSSLSQAAQIAAAKFTACFALPVAQRALNVVDRPSTEGGPEVDQVGEACEDFVSDASNAGHIDYLHNGYSAGQQFYGILTSEQMTGATFSVPEIMAFYPKSATAAPDSFEAYDRAVMNIRYIDSKGNPGSTITLAAKLPGTASATRPTDWWLVGNQQPVDVTTNMIMRRVEQLNPANTTKPSTFQVGFLVGVNAKGPGSVHPGNGSTLAAARVSGPGLPGNGAAGSGLVFKVSPNSAVPSMDLFSKNGSLTTGALCGNNTTTNCPLVWLQRTMGVTGSAATTVVSNPNSLLWAQPLEGFDISKMVKGARYKVELFYGTDTAPLYTLTKTFLNDAVPATVMVNLPWNAAGPKTIAALDPNGAFAGAQSALELDWVQNPAAQQMLNVGATIDGVGSYGPNVAIAPGATSATLTYAVPAMTVGNPPTRQVKFNYRTTDGTSKSSVFQWN
;
A
#
# COMPACT_ATOMS: atom_id res chain seq x y z
N MET A 1 -19.07 26.33 25.80
CA MET A 1 -20.32 25.94 26.51
C MET A 1 -21.51 26.34 25.67
N LYS A 2 -22.11 25.38 24.96
CA LYS A 2 -23.38 25.58 24.22
C LYS A 2 -24.29 24.38 24.52
N SER A 3 -25.52 24.72 24.89
CA SER A 3 -26.59 23.87 25.42
C SER A 3 -27.05 22.82 24.41
N LYS A 4 -27.07 21.54 24.80
CA LYS A 4 -27.74 20.47 24.05
C LYS A 4 -29.22 20.44 24.44
N SER A 5 -30.10 20.74 23.47
CA SER A 5 -31.55 20.51 23.60
C SER A 5 -31.86 19.05 23.30
N ILE A 6 -32.41 18.36 24.31
CA ILE A 6 -32.93 17.00 24.23
C ILE A 6 -34.25 17.03 23.45
N TRP A 7 -34.33 16.30 22.34
CA TRP A 7 -35.59 15.92 21.72
C TRP A 7 -35.74 14.41 21.74
N LEU A 8 -36.68 13.98 22.57
CA LEU A 8 -37.21 12.62 22.69
C LEU A 8 -38.03 12.34 21.42
N ASN A 9 -37.72 11.30 20.65
CA ASN A 9 -38.63 10.77 19.63
C ASN A 9 -38.83 9.27 19.79
N ALA A 10 -40.12 8.92 19.81
CA ALA A 10 -40.68 7.67 20.25
C ALA A 10 -40.51 6.53 19.25
N LEU A 11 -40.35 5.34 19.83
CA LEU A 11 -40.40 4.02 19.21
C LEU A 11 -41.77 3.79 18.54
N VAL A 12 -41.79 3.39 17.26
CA VAL A 12 -42.95 2.72 16.66
C VAL A 12 -42.47 1.41 16.05
N ALA A 13 -42.82 0.32 16.71
CA ALA A 13 -42.64 -1.04 16.25
C ALA A 13 -43.81 -1.43 15.34
N SER A 14 -43.51 -2.01 14.17
CA SER A 14 -44.50 -2.69 13.33
C SER A 14 -43.98 -4.08 12.96
N THR A 15 -44.42 -5.07 13.74
CA THR A 15 -44.43 -6.49 13.42
C THR A 15 -45.45 -6.78 12.34
N VAL A 16 -45.05 -7.49 11.27
CA VAL A 16 -45.99 -8.18 10.37
C VAL A 16 -45.69 -9.67 10.40
N LEU A 17 -46.69 -10.42 10.87
CA LEU A 17 -46.75 -11.87 11.03
C LEU A 17 -47.88 -12.35 10.09
N MET A 18 -47.62 -13.24 9.13
CA MET A 18 -48.62 -14.08 8.45
C MET A 18 -47.93 -15.38 8.04
N ALA A 19 -48.19 -16.55 8.64
CA ALA A 19 -49.42 -17.36 8.77
C ALA A 19 -49.50 -18.45 7.69
N ALA A 20 -49.59 -19.68 8.18
CA ALA A 20 -49.63 -20.95 7.46
C ALA A 20 -50.94 -21.16 6.69
N GLY A 21 -50.85 -21.78 5.52
CA GLY A 21 -51.98 -22.30 4.75
C GLY A 21 -52.07 -23.82 4.86
N CYS A 22 -53.03 -24.29 5.66
CA CYS A 22 -53.56 -25.65 5.66
C CYS A 22 -54.91 -25.63 4.94
N GLY A 23 -55.19 -26.61 4.10
CA GLY A 23 -56.50 -26.87 3.49
C GLY A 23 -56.33 -27.99 2.46
N GLY A 24 -57.17 -29.00 2.35
CA GLY A 24 -58.50 -29.24 2.92
C GLY A 24 -59.16 -30.25 1.96
N SER A 25 -59.67 -31.33 2.54
CA SER A 25 -60.34 -32.46 1.87
C SER A 25 -61.72 -32.06 1.34
N ASP A 26 -62.16 -32.67 0.22
CA ASP A 26 -63.55 -33.07 -0.02
C ASP A 26 -63.62 -34.14 -1.12
N GLY A 27 -64.47 -35.15 -0.89
CA GLY A 27 -64.62 -36.34 -1.73
C GLY A 27 -65.76 -36.22 -2.74
N ASP A 28 -65.75 -37.12 -3.73
CA ASP A 28 -66.96 -37.51 -4.46
C ASP A 28 -66.85 -38.95 -4.99
N GLU A 29 -68.00 -39.60 -5.06
CA GLU A 29 -68.21 -41.04 -5.24
C GLU A 29 -68.25 -41.49 -6.72
N THR A 30 -67.81 -42.74 -6.91
CA THR A 30 -68.24 -43.74 -7.92
C THR A 30 -68.12 -43.45 -9.43
N VAL A 31 -67.29 -44.23 -10.12
CA VAL A 31 -67.70 -45.16 -11.20
C VAL A 31 -66.70 -46.32 -11.27
N ALA A 32 -67.18 -47.56 -11.19
CA ALA A 32 -66.40 -48.77 -11.37
C ALA A 32 -66.00 -48.94 -12.85
N GLY A 33 -64.69 -48.85 -13.13
CA GLY A 33 -64.08 -49.13 -14.43
C GLY A 33 -63.07 -50.29 -14.32
N ALA A 34 -63.05 -51.16 -15.34
CA ALA A 34 -62.35 -52.44 -15.46
C ALA A 34 -60.86 -52.46 -15.01
N PRO A 35 -60.33 -53.62 -14.56
CA PRO A 35 -58.96 -53.74 -14.09
C PRO A 35 -57.94 -53.47 -15.21
N ALA A 36 -57.15 -52.42 -15.05
CA ALA A 36 -55.99 -52.12 -15.88
C ALA A 36 -54.84 -53.11 -15.58
N PRO A 37 -54.03 -53.50 -16.60
CA PRO A 37 -52.91 -54.42 -16.42
C PRO A 37 -51.84 -53.85 -15.47
N ALA A 38 -51.22 -54.75 -14.70
CA ALA A 38 -50.22 -54.43 -13.69
C ALA A 38 -49.11 -53.50 -14.22
N PRO A 39 -48.75 -52.41 -13.50
CA PRO A 39 -47.62 -51.56 -13.86
C PRO A 39 -46.32 -52.37 -13.87
N ALA A 40 -45.53 -52.17 -14.93
CA ALA A 40 -44.17 -52.70 -14.99
C ALA A 40 -43.34 -52.21 -13.78
N PRO A 41 -42.39 -53.02 -13.26
CA PRO A 41 -41.55 -52.63 -12.13
C PRO A 41 -40.88 -51.28 -12.39
N ALA A 42 -41.05 -50.34 -11.46
CA ALA A 42 -40.37 -49.05 -11.52
C ALA A 42 -38.86 -49.25 -11.67
N ALA A 43 -38.27 -48.58 -12.66
CA ALA A 43 -36.83 -48.57 -12.85
C ALA A 43 -36.14 -48.14 -11.53
N PRO A 44 -35.00 -48.74 -11.15
CA PRO A 44 -34.27 -48.36 -9.96
C PRO A 44 -34.05 -46.84 -9.94
N ALA A 45 -34.34 -46.19 -8.81
CA ALA A 45 -34.04 -44.79 -8.62
C ALA A 45 -32.56 -44.52 -9.00
N PRO A 46 -32.25 -43.47 -9.78
CA PRO A 46 -30.88 -43.12 -10.10
C PRO A 46 -30.07 -43.04 -8.81
N ALA A 47 -28.91 -43.70 -8.79
CA ALA A 47 -27.99 -43.60 -7.67
C ALA A 47 -27.74 -42.12 -7.34
N PRO A 48 -27.72 -41.71 -6.06
CA PRO A 48 -27.47 -40.33 -5.67
C PRO A 48 -26.23 -39.81 -6.39
N ALA A 49 -26.35 -38.64 -7.05
CA ALA A 49 -25.22 -38.01 -7.72
C ALA A 49 -24.08 -37.87 -6.70
N ALA A 50 -22.90 -38.40 -7.05
CA ALA A 50 -21.74 -38.36 -6.16
C ALA A 50 -21.47 -36.90 -5.76
N ALA A 51 -21.42 -36.64 -4.45
CA ALA A 51 -21.17 -35.30 -3.94
C ALA A 51 -19.81 -34.80 -4.44
N ALA A 52 -19.79 -33.60 -5.03
CA ALA A 52 -18.57 -33.04 -5.59
C ALA A 52 -17.58 -32.69 -4.48
N ALA A 53 -16.28 -32.86 -4.75
CA ALA A 53 -15.22 -32.38 -3.88
C ALA A 53 -14.98 -30.88 -4.13
N VAL A 54 -14.71 -30.12 -3.06
CA VAL A 54 -14.64 -28.65 -3.15
C VAL A 54 -13.32 -28.14 -2.57
N LEU A 55 -12.68 -27.20 -3.27
CA LEU A 55 -11.64 -26.35 -2.73
C LEU A 55 -12.27 -25.03 -2.29
N THR A 56 -12.00 -24.61 -1.06
CA THR A 56 -12.37 -23.28 -0.56
C THR A 56 -11.14 -22.59 -0.01
N GLY A 57 -11.16 -21.27 0.10
CA GLY A 57 -10.06 -20.55 0.72
C GLY A 57 -10.34 -19.08 0.88
N VAL A 58 -9.46 -18.40 1.60
CA VAL A 58 -9.46 -16.93 1.71
C VAL A 58 -8.18 -16.37 1.15
N ALA A 59 -8.30 -15.29 0.38
CA ALA A 59 -7.19 -14.46 -0.05
C ALA A 59 -7.14 -13.17 0.78
N ALA A 60 -6.04 -12.96 1.50
CA ALA A 60 -5.88 -11.82 2.38
C ALA A 60 -4.41 -11.44 2.57
N THR A 61 -4.15 -10.15 2.81
CA THR A 61 -2.82 -9.57 3.11
C THR A 61 -2.77 -8.89 4.49
N GLY A 62 -3.66 -9.31 5.41
CA GLY A 62 -4.05 -8.59 6.64
C GLY A 62 -5.43 -7.93 6.51
N ALA A 63 -5.89 -7.73 5.28
CA ALA A 63 -7.29 -7.49 4.98
C ALA A 63 -7.74 -8.44 3.86
N ALA A 64 -9.04 -8.72 3.81
CA ALA A 64 -9.65 -9.43 2.69
C ALA A 64 -9.28 -8.76 1.35
N LEU A 65 -8.96 -9.57 0.34
CA LEU A 65 -8.84 -9.09 -1.04
C LEU A 65 -10.18 -9.30 -1.76
N PRO A 66 -11.07 -8.31 -1.86
CA PRO A 66 -12.33 -8.46 -2.57
C PRO A 66 -12.16 -8.43 -4.09
N ASN A 67 -13.01 -9.16 -4.82
CA ASN A 67 -13.06 -9.20 -6.28
C ASN A 67 -11.74 -9.59 -6.96
N ALA A 68 -10.85 -10.25 -6.24
CA ALA A 68 -9.57 -10.71 -6.75
C ALA A 68 -9.75 -11.93 -7.64
N LYS A 69 -9.08 -11.92 -8.79
CA LYS A 69 -9.12 -13.03 -9.74
C LYS A 69 -8.39 -14.21 -9.13
N VAL A 70 -9.05 -15.35 -9.04
CA VAL A 70 -8.48 -16.61 -8.57
C VAL A 70 -8.28 -17.52 -9.77
N THR A 71 -7.04 -17.94 -10.00
CA THR A 71 -6.69 -18.93 -11.01
C THR A 71 -6.23 -20.18 -10.29
N ILE A 72 -6.87 -21.31 -10.57
CA ILE A 72 -6.50 -22.61 -10.01
C ILE A 72 -6.11 -23.52 -11.17
N THR A 73 -4.95 -24.15 -11.07
CA THR A 73 -4.42 -25.07 -12.10
C THR A 73 -3.93 -26.37 -11.46
N ASP A 74 -4.09 -27.48 -12.15
CA ASP A 74 -3.47 -28.76 -11.78
C ASP A 74 -2.05 -28.90 -12.36
N SER A 75 -1.41 -30.06 -12.15
CA SER A 75 -0.07 -30.37 -12.69
C SER A 75 0.01 -30.38 -14.23
N THR A 76 -1.12 -30.49 -14.93
CA THR A 76 -1.17 -30.37 -16.40
C THR A 76 -1.27 -28.90 -16.85
N GLY A 77 -1.64 -28.00 -15.94
CA GLY A 77 -1.91 -26.58 -16.20
C GLY A 77 -3.35 -26.30 -16.59
N GLU A 78 -4.22 -27.30 -16.51
CA GLU A 78 -5.64 -27.15 -16.77
C GLU A 78 -6.37 -26.70 -15.51
N SER A 79 -7.48 -25.96 -15.68
CA SER A 79 -8.33 -25.61 -14.54
C SER A 79 -9.06 -26.86 -14.02
N PRO A 80 -8.85 -27.25 -12.75
CA PRO A 80 -9.55 -28.37 -12.15
C PRO A 80 -10.99 -27.99 -11.75
N CYS A 81 -11.35 -26.71 -11.81
CA CYS A 81 -12.64 -26.19 -11.37
C CYS A 81 -13.71 -26.30 -12.46
N VAL A 82 -14.94 -26.57 -12.04
CA VAL A 82 -16.13 -26.49 -12.90
C VAL A 82 -16.41 -25.03 -13.27
N GLU A 83 -16.22 -24.11 -12.33
CA GLU A 83 -16.44 -22.69 -12.49
C GLU A 83 -15.40 -22.04 -13.42
N THR A 84 -15.84 -21.03 -14.16
CA THR A 84 -14.96 -20.15 -14.96
C THR A 84 -14.94 -18.76 -14.34
N GLY A 85 -13.77 -18.10 -14.39
CA GLY A 85 -13.64 -16.71 -13.90
C GLY A 85 -13.85 -16.54 -12.39
N ILE A 86 -13.31 -17.44 -11.57
CA ILE A 86 -13.45 -17.38 -10.11
C ILE A 86 -12.90 -16.06 -9.58
N THR A 87 -13.69 -15.38 -8.76
CA THR A 87 -13.29 -14.19 -8.00
C THR A 87 -13.55 -14.39 -6.52
N THR A 88 -12.79 -13.68 -5.69
CA THR A 88 -13.07 -13.60 -4.26
C THR A 88 -14.27 -12.71 -3.98
N ASN A 89 -15.03 -13.04 -2.93
CA ASN A 89 -16.11 -12.19 -2.43
C ASN A 89 -15.57 -11.04 -1.55
N GLY A 90 -16.46 -10.24 -0.94
CA GLY A 90 -16.10 -9.14 -0.04
C GLY A 90 -15.26 -9.54 1.19
N LEU A 91 -15.27 -10.82 1.57
CA LEU A 91 -14.49 -11.40 2.67
C LEU A 91 -13.19 -12.06 2.19
N GLY A 92 -12.85 -11.91 0.91
CA GLY A 92 -11.70 -12.58 0.30
C GLY A 92 -11.91 -14.07 0.05
N SER A 93 -13.10 -14.62 0.33
CA SER A 93 -13.36 -16.05 0.17
C SER A 93 -13.61 -16.42 -1.29
N TYR A 94 -13.15 -17.60 -1.69
CA TYR A 94 -13.39 -18.19 -3.00
C TYR A 94 -13.71 -19.68 -2.89
N THR A 95 -14.35 -20.21 -3.93
CA THR A 95 -14.76 -21.62 -4.02
C THR A 95 -14.48 -22.16 -5.42
N CYS A 96 -14.05 -23.41 -5.49
CA CYS A 96 -13.83 -24.17 -6.71
C CYS A 96 -14.39 -25.59 -6.52
N THR A 97 -15.40 -25.94 -7.30
CA THR A 97 -15.92 -27.30 -7.36
C THR A 97 -15.03 -28.12 -8.28
N LEU A 98 -14.42 -29.19 -7.77
CA LEU A 98 -13.50 -30.00 -8.57
C LEU A 98 -14.26 -30.82 -9.61
N LYS A 99 -13.75 -30.81 -10.84
CA LYS A 99 -14.14 -31.75 -11.89
C LYS A 99 -13.76 -33.17 -11.47
N THR A 100 -14.60 -34.14 -11.85
CA THR A 100 -14.37 -35.56 -11.60
C THR A 100 -13.00 -36.00 -12.11
N GLY A 101 -12.25 -36.74 -11.30
CA GLY A 101 -10.95 -37.32 -11.66
C GLY A 101 -9.77 -36.36 -11.60
N LYS A 102 -9.97 -35.09 -11.21
CA LYS A 102 -8.87 -34.17 -10.95
C LYS A 102 -8.16 -34.51 -9.64
N VAL A 103 -6.84 -34.48 -9.67
CA VAL A 103 -5.98 -34.86 -8.54
C VAL A 103 -4.97 -33.76 -8.26
N ALA A 104 -4.58 -33.62 -7.00
CA ALA A 104 -3.51 -32.73 -6.58
C ALA A 104 -2.17 -33.11 -7.24
N PRO A 105 -1.21 -32.18 -7.40
CA PRO A 105 -1.19 -30.85 -6.80
C PRO A 105 -2.10 -29.84 -7.48
N PHE A 106 -2.69 -28.96 -6.67
CA PHE A 106 -3.44 -27.79 -7.13
C PHE A 106 -2.66 -26.53 -6.78
N PHE A 107 -2.42 -25.68 -7.78
CA PHE A 107 -1.75 -24.39 -7.64
C PHE A 107 -2.78 -23.29 -7.71
N ILE A 108 -2.76 -22.37 -6.73
CA ILE A 108 -3.69 -21.25 -6.64
C ILE A 108 -2.88 -19.97 -6.80
N VAL A 109 -3.31 -19.11 -7.72
CA VAL A 109 -2.79 -17.76 -7.89
C VAL A 109 -3.94 -16.77 -7.74
N VAL A 110 -3.81 -15.84 -6.81
CA VAL A 110 -4.78 -14.77 -6.60
C VAL A 110 -4.17 -13.44 -7.01
N THR A 111 -4.84 -12.73 -7.91
CA THR A 111 -4.41 -11.42 -8.40
C THR A 111 -5.34 -10.33 -7.86
N ASP A 112 -4.77 -9.42 -7.09
CA ASP A 112 -5.45 -8.22 -6.60
C ASP A 112 -5.86 -7.32 -7.79
N PRO A 113 -7.17 -7.03 -7.97
CA PRO A 113 -7.65 -6.29 -9.14
C PRO A 113 -7.20 -4.83 -9.10
N THR A 114 -6.80 -4.34 -7.93
CA THR A 114 -6.30 -2.98 -7.73
C THR A 114 -4.80 -2.84 -8.02
N GLY A 115 -4.08 -3.96 -8.08
CA GLY A 115 -2.62 -3.98 -8.21
C GLY A 115 -1.86 -3.49 -6.97
N ASN A 116 -2.55 -3.35 -5.83
CA ASN A 116 -1.93 -2.89 -4.58
C ASN A 116 -1.12 -3.98 -3.88
N SER A 117 -1.43 -5.25 -4.14
CA SER A 117 -0.73 -6.40 -3.61
C SER A 117 -0.07 -7.21 -4.73
N PRO A 118 1.14 -7.75 -4.54
CA PRO A 118 1.68 -8.78 -5.42
C PRO A 118 0.75 -9.99 -5.51
N ALA A 119 0.87 -10.77 -6.59
CA ALA A 119 0.09 -12.00 -6.72
C ALA A 119 0.37 -12.94 -5.54
N LEU A 120 -0.70 -13.43 -4.90
CA LEU A 120 -0.60 -14.39 -3.81
C LEU A 120 -0.62 -15.80 -4.39
N VAL A 121 0.26 -16.65 -3.89
CA VAL A 121 0.42 -18.04 -4.32
C VAL A 121 0.13 -18.99 -3.16
N SER A 122 -0.57 -20.06 -3.47
CA SER A 122 -0.78 -21.19 -2.56
C SER A 122 -0.75 -22.50 -3.34
N VAL A 123 -0.58 -23.61 -2.62
CA VAL A 123 -0.55 -24.95 -3.20
C VAL A 123 -1.21 -25.93 -2.25
N SER A 124 -1.90 -26.91 -2.80
CA SER A 124 -2.37 -28.09 -2.07
C SER A 124 -1.83 -29.34 -2.74
N THR A 125 -1.27 -30.25 -1.94
CA THR A 125 -0.85 -31.59 -2.36
C THR A 125 -1.88 -32.67 -1.99
N VAL A 126 -3.05 -32.26 -1.52
CA VAL A 126 -4.12 -33.16 -1.07
C VAL A 126 -5.34 -32.99 -1.97
N THR A 127 -5.90 -34.10 -2.44
CA THR A 127 -7.19 -34.13 -3.13
C THR A 127 -8.30 -34.31 -2.10
N PRO A 128 -9.28 -33.39 -1.98
CA PRO A 128 -10.41 -33.59 -1.09
C PRO A 128 -11.21 -34.82 -1.51
N ALA A 129 -11.71 -35.57 -0.53
CA ALA A 129 -12.63 -36.66 -0.77
C ALA A 129 -13.96 -36.14 -1.37
N PRO A 130 -14.70 -36.95 -2.14
CA PRO A 130 -16.03 -36.58 -2.62
C PRO A 130 -16.94 -36.10 -1.46
N GLY A 131 -17.59 -34.95 -1.65
CA GLY A 131 -18.44 -34.31 -0.64
C GLY A 131 -17.69 -33.60 0.49
N ALA A 132 -16.35 -33.60 0.49
CA ALA A 132 -15.54 -32.87 1.44
C ALA A 132 -15.06 -31.52 0.87
N ALA A 133 -14.93 -30.53 1.75
CA ALA A 133 -14.27 -29.27 1.46
C ALA A 133 -12.83 -29.31 1.98
N LEU A 134 -11.88 -28.83 1.17
CA LEU A 134 -10.50 -28.60 1.59
C LEU A 134 -10.21 -27.10 1.55
N THR A 135 -9.75 -26.56 2.67
CA THR A 135 -9.32 -25.16 2.78
C THR A 135 -7.90 -24.99 2.26
N VAL A 136 -7.70 -24.01 1.38
CA VAL A 136 -6.41 -23.61 0.82
C VAL A 136 -6.36 -22.08 0.78
N ASN A 137 -5.81 -21.44 1.81
CA ASN A 137 -5.70 -19.98 1.84
C ASN A 137 -4.57 -19.49 0.92
N ALA A 138 -4.71 -18.28 0.40
CA ALA A 138 -3.67 -17.58 -0.34
C ALA A 138 -3.28 -16.30 0.40
N THR A 139 -2.10 -16.28 1.00
CA THR A 139 -1.61 -15.19 1.84
C THR A 139 -0.15 -14.88 1.52
N PRO A 140 0.42 -13.75 1.99
CA PRO A 140 1.85 -13.51 1.89
C PRO A 140 2.69 -14.66 2.49
N LEU A 141 2.23 -15.28 3.58
CA LEU A 141 2.93 -16.37 4.24
C LEU A 141 2.91 -17.67 3.41
N THR A 142 1.77 -18.04 2.82
CA THR A 142 1.72 -19.21 1.92
C THR A 142 2.59 -18.99 0.69
N THR A 143 2.58 -17.76 0.15
CA THR A 143 3.41 -17.36 -0.98
C THR A 143 4.89 -17.52 -0.66
N ALA A 144 5.32 -17.05 0.52
CA ALA A 144 6.70 -17.15 0.97
C ALA A 144 7.15 -18.61 1.21
N ILE A 145 6.28 -19.45 1.77
CA ILE A 145 6.55 -20.88 1.96
C ILE A 145 6.71 -21.57 0.60
N VAL A 146 5.82 -21.31 -0.37
CA VAL A 146 5.93 -21.87 -1.72
C VAL A 146 7.22 -21.37 -2.41
N ALA A 147 7.57 -20.10 -2.23
CA ALA A 147 8.80 -19.53 -2.78
C ALA A 147 10.07 -20.24 -2.29
N GLN A 148 10.10 -20.75 -1.05
CA GLN A 148 11.24 -21.53 -0.53
C GLN A 148 11.47 -22.87 -1.24
N LEU A 149 10.50 -23.33 -2.02
CA LEU A 149 10.64 -24.54 -2.84
C LEU A 149 11.36 -24.28 -4.17
N ALA A 150 11.51 -23.01 -4.57
CA ALA A 150 12.22 -22.62 -5.78
C ALA A 150 13.60 -22.06 -5.46
N ALA A 151 14.60 -22.41 -6.29
CA ALA A 151 15.99 -21.97 -6.09
C ALA A 151 16.17 -20.45 -6.21
N ASP A 152 15.28 -19.76 -6.94
CA ASP A 152 15.26 -18.32 -7.12
C ASP A 152 14.45 -17.58 -6.04
N GLY A 153 13.82 -18.31 -5.10
CA GLY A 153 12.96 -17.71 -4.08
C GLY A 153 11.68 -17.10 -4.64
N ASN A 154 11.19 -17.56 -5.80
CA ASN A 154 9.97 -17.05 -6.43
C ASN A 154 8.86 -18.12 -6.47
N ALA A 155 7.73 -17.86 -5.82
CA ALA A 155 6.60 -18.77 -5.80
C ALA A 155 6.00 -19.03 -7.20
N MET A 156 6.06 -18.05 -8.11
CA MET A 156 5.57 -18.23 -9.48
C MET A 156 6.42 -19.22 -10.27
N SER A 157 7.70 -19.40 -9.93
CA SER A 157 8.55 -20.42 -10.55
C SER A 157 8.06 -21.83 -10.23
N VAL A 158 7.54 -22.06 -9.02
CA VAL A 158 6.88 -23.33 -8.63
C VAL A 158 5.59 -23.53 -9.42
N VAL A 159 4.74 -22.50 -9.50
CA VAL A 159 3.48 -22.55 -10.26
C VAL A 159 3.73 -22.85 -11.74
N ASN A 160 4.69 -22.16 -12.35
CA ASN A 160 5.04 -22.36 -13.76
C ASN A 160 5.68 -23.72 -14.02
N GLY A 161 6.43 -24.24 -13.06
CA GLY A 161 7.00 -25.58 -13.08
C GLY A 161 5.97 -26.70 -12.93
N LYS A 162 4.76 -26.39 -12.43
CA LYS A 162 3.61 -27.30 -12.25
C LYS A 162 3.92 -28.56 -11.43
N THR A 163 4.97 -28.52 -10.63
CA THR A 163 5.45 -29.62 -9.80
C THR A 163 5.75 -29.11 -8.41
N VAL A 164 5.49 -29.94 -7.40
CA VAL A 164 5.75 -29.60 -5.99
C VAL A 164 6.17 -30.86 -5.25
N ASP A 165 7.25 -30.77 -4.48
CA ASP A 165 7.66 -31.82 -3.57
C ASP A 165 6.83 -31.70 -2.28
N ALA A 166 5.92 -32.64 -2.05
CA ALA A 166 5.03 -32.63 -0.90
C ALA A 166 5.77 -32.78 0.44
N ALA A 167 6.88 -33.53 0.46
CA ALA A 167 7.68 -33.70 1.67
C ALA A 167 8.44 -32.41 2.00
N ALA A 168 9.03 -31.77 0.98
CA ALA A 168 9.69 -30.48 1.15
C ALA A 168 8.70 -29.39 1.58
N LEU A 169 7.51 -29.32 0.95
CA LEU A 169 6.46 -28.39 1.35
C LEU A 169 6.07 -28.58 2.81
N LYS A 170 5.82 -29.82 3.23
CA LYS A 170 5.48 -30.11 4.63
C LYS A 170 6.61 -29.69 5.57
N ALA A 171 7.85 -30.02 5.25
CA ALA A 171 9.01 -29.67 6.08
C ALA A 171 9.20 -28.15 6.22
N VAL A 172 9.07 -27.39 5.12
CA VAL A 172 9.11 -25.92 5.19
C VAL A 172 7.98 -25.39 6.05
N THR A 173 6.74 -25.87 5.86
CA THR A 173 5.58 -25.42 6.64
C THR A 173 5.78 -25.69 8.13
N ASP A 174 6.18 -26.90 8.52
CA ASP A 174 6.43 -27.26 9.92
C ASP A 174 7.51 -26.37 10.54
N ASN A 175 8.61 -26.14 9.80
CA ASN A 175 9.71 -25.31 10.26
C ASN A 175 9.31 -23.83 10.41
N VAL A 176 8.55 -23.27 9.47
CA VAL A 176 8.05 -21.89 9.55
C VAL A 176 7.04 -21.72 10.68
N VAL A 177 6.15 -22.69 10.92
CA VAL A 177 5.23 -22.66 12.06
C VAL A 177 5.99 -22.73 13.39
N ALA A 178 7.03 -23.57 13.49
CA ALA A 178 7.91 -23.59 14.66
C ALA A 178 8.64 -22.25 14.84
N GLN A 179 9.05 -21.62 13.74
CA GLN A 179 9.66 -20.30 13.73
C GLN A 179 8.74 -19.21 14.32
N LEU A 180 7.43 -19.34 14.08
CA LEU A 180 6.40 -18.40 14.53
C LEU A 180 5.82 -18.72 15.91
N ALA A 181 6.25 -19.79 16.58
CA ALA A 181 5.64 -20.26 17.82
C ALA A 181 5.45 -19.17 18.91
N PRO A 182 6.44 -18.28 19.19
CA PRO A 182 6.25 -17.19 20.16
C PRO A 182 5.16 -16.19 19.73
N VAL A 183 5.09 -15.88 18.43
CA VAL A 183 4.07 -14.99 17.87
C VAL A 183 2.69 -15.62 18.01
N LEU A 184 2.54 -16.88 17.57
CA LEU A 184 1.27 -17.62 17.63
C LEU A 184 0.72 -17.71 19.07
N ALA A 185 1.59 -17.94 20.05
CA ALA A 185 1.22 -17.96 21.45
C ALA A 185 0.73 -16.57 21.94
N SER A 186 1.43 -15.49 21.60
CA SER A 186 1.09 -14.14 22.06
C SER A 186 -0.26 -13.63 21.59
N ILE A 187 -0.71 -14.06 20.40
CA ILE A 187 -1.99 -13.66 19.80
C ILE A 187 -3.09 -14.70 20.00
N ASN A 188 -2.83 -15.78 20.75
CA ASN A 188 -3.75 -16.89 20.96
C ASN A 188 -4.25 -17.50 19.63
N ALA A 189 -3.32 -17.76 18.70
CA ALA A 189 -3.64 -18.46 17.45
C ALA A 189 -4.17 -19.88 17.74
N PRO A 190 -4.98 -20.47 16.84
CA PRO A 190 -5.51 -21.82 17.03
C PRO A 190 -4.39 -22.85 17.20
N ALA A 191 -4.61 -23.83 18.08
CA ALA A 191 -3.67 -24.95 18.23
C ALA A 191 -3.55 -25.70 16.89
N GLY A 192 -2.31 -26.01 16.48
CA GLY A 192 -2.04 -26.65 15.20
C GLY A 192 -2.21 -25.73 13.99
N TYR A 193 -2.04 -24.41 14.17
CA TYR A 193 -2.08 -23.43 13.09
C TYR A 193 -1.25 -23.90 11.87
N ASP A 194 -1.94 -23.98 10.74
CA ASP A 194 -1.42 -24.25 9.41
C ASP A 194 -1.77 -23.06 8.49
N PRO A 195 -0.77 -22.33 7.95
CA PRO A 195 -0.98 -21.21 7.04
C PRO A 195 -1.85 -21.52 5.81
N PHE A 196 -1.83 -22.77 5.33
CA PHE A 196 -2.58 -23.21 4.17
C PHE A 196 -4.02 -23.62 4.52
N ALA A 197 -4.19 -24.38 5.62
CA ALA A 197 -5.45 -25.08 5.90
C ALA A 197 -6.29 -24.48 7.03
N THR A 198 -5.71 -23.67 7.93
CA THR A 198 -6.47 -23.08 9.04
C THR A 198 -7.46 -22.06 8.49
N SER A 199 -8.75 -22.19 8.82
CA SER A 199 -9.76 -21.27 8.31
C SER A 199 -9.45 -19.83 8.74
N ILE A 200 -9.37 -18.94 7.76
CA ILE A 200 -9.19 -17.50 7.98
C ILE A 200 -10.56 -16.84 7.82
N THR A 201 -10.92 -15.98 8.76
CA THR A 201 -12.03 -15.04 8.60
C THR A 201 -11.42 -13.66 8.63
N ALA A 202 -11.34 -13.04 7.47
CA ALA A 202 -10.73 -11.73 7.33
C ALA A 202 -11.56 -10.67 8.06
N ALA A 203 -10.87 -9.68 8.63
CA ALA A 203 -11.51 -8.53 9.23
C ALA A 203 -12.35 -7.76 8.20
N THR A 204 -13.48 -7.22 8.66
CA THR A 204 -14.39 -6.37 7.86
C THR A 204 -14.77 -5.14 8.66
N ALA A 205 -15.43 -4.18 8.01
CA ALA A 205 -16.07 -3.08 8.72
C ALA A 205 -17.13 -3.55 9.76
N ALA A 206 -17.68 -4.75 9.63
CA ALA A 206 -18.72 -5.28 10.53
C ALA A 206 -18.18 -6.13 11.68
N GLY A 207 -16.92 -6.56 11.63
CA GLY A 207 -16.37 -7.46 12.64
C GLY A 207 -14.87 -7.65 12.50
N THR A 208 -14.22 -7.88 13.64
CA THR A 208 -12.81 -8.25 13.68
C THR A 208 -12.60 -9.61 13.03
N GLY A 209 -11.45 -9.79 12.37
CA GLY A 209 -11.04 -11.10 11.88
C GLY A 209 -10.81 -12.09 13.02
N ASN A 210 -10.64 -13.37 12.68
CA ASN A 210 -10.27 -14.38 13.67
C ASN A 210 -8.78 -14.33 14.02
N THR A 211 -8.31 -15.10 15.00
CA THR A 211 -6.89 -15.05 15.42
C THR A 211 -5.93 -15.57 14.35
N ALA A 212 -6.41 -16.34 13.36
CA ALA A 212 -5.63 -16.70 12.18
C ALA A 212 -5.40 -15.51 11.22
N ASP A 213 -6.39 -14.61 11.10
CA ASP A 213 -6.25 -13.34 10.37
C ASP A 213 -5.26 -12.41 11.07
N LEU A 214 -5.28 -12.37 12.41
CA LEU A 214 -4.34 -11.58 13.20
C LEU A 214 -2.87 -12.00 12.99
N VAL A 215 -2.59 -13.25 12.59
CA VAL A 215 -1.24 -13.65 12.15
C VAL A 215 -0.79 -12.83 10.94
N LEU A 216 -1.69 -12.55 9.99
CA LEU A 216 -1.40 -11.79 8.78
C LEU A 216 -1.21 -10.29 9.06
N ASP A 217 -1.87 -9.79 10.10
CA ASP A 217 -1.69 -8.41 10.57
C ASP A 217 -0.35 -8.21 11.25
N VAL A 218 0.09 -9.19 12.05
CA VAL A 218 1.29 -9.10 12.87
C VAL A 218 2.55 -9.48 12.12
N VAL A 219 2.52 -10.59 11.38
CA VAL A 219 3.69 -11.15 10.70
C VAL A 219 3.80 -10.55 9.31
N LYS A 220 4.98 -10.00 9.00
CA LYS A 220 5.29 -9.49 7.66
C LYS A 220 6.40 -10.33 7.03
N VAL A 221 6.18 -10.70 5.77
CA VAL A 221 7.21 -11.29 4.91
C VAL A 221 7.98 -10.15 4.26
N VAL A 222 9.30 -10.17 4.42
CA VAL A 222 10.22 -9.17 3.86
C VAL A 222 11.36 -9.86 3.12
N THR A 223 12.18 -9.07 2.43
CA THR A 223 13.47 -9.53 1.92
C THR A 223 14.55 -9.02 2.85
N ASP A 224 15.35 -9.92 3.43
CA ASP A 224 16.48 -9.54 4.27
C ASP A 224 17.49 -8.74 3.42
N PRO A 225 17.76 -7.47 3.77
CA PRO A 225 18.68 -6.63 3.00
C PRO A 225 20.12 -7.14 3.02
N ALA A 226 20.52 -7.94 4.01
CA ALA A 226 21.88 -8.48 4.10
C ALA A 226 22.09 -9.69 3.18
N SER A 227 21.08 -10.57 3.06
CA SER A 227 21.21 -11.83 2.31
C SER A 227 20.44 -11.85 0.97
N GLY A 228 19.51 -10.93 0.76
CA GLY A 228 18.59 -10.93 -0.38
C GLY A 228 17.54 -12.05 -0.34
N LYS A 229 17.43 -12.79 0.77
CA LYS A 229 16.50 -13.91 0.93
C LYS A 229 15.23 -13.49 1.65
N LEU A 230 14.17 -14.28 1.51
CA LEU A 230 12.93 -14.07 2.26
C LEU A 230 13.17 -14.21 3.76
N ALA A 231 12.52 -13.34 4.54
CA ALA A 231 12.60 -13.28 5.99
C ALA A 231 11.24 -12.92 6.60
N LEU A 232 11.09 -13.21 7.89
CA LEU A 232 9.94 -12.86 8.71
C LEU A 232 10.31 -11.70 9.65
N THR A 233 9.34 -10.83 9.88
CA THR A 233 9.38 -9.75 10.88
C THR A 233 8.03 -9.65 11.56
N THR A 234 7.96 -8.95 12.68
CA THR A 234 6.69 -8.49 13.25
C THR A 234 6.53 -6.98 13.04
N ILE A 235 5.30 -6.49 13.05
CA ILE A 235 5.03 -5.05 12.84
C ILE A 235 5.68 -4.13 13.89
N ASP A 236 5.98 -4.64 15.08
CA ASP A 236 6.65 -3.92 16.18
C ASP A 236 8.16 -4.15 16.23
N ASN A 237 8.67 -5.19 15.55
CA ASN A 237 10.10 -5.48 15.44
C ASN A 237 10.49 -5.73 13.97
N PRO A 238 11.04 -4.72 13.29
CA PRO A 238 11.41 -4.82 11.88
C PRO A 238 12.69 -5.62 11.64
N THR A 239 13.32 -6.22 12.66
CA THR A 239 14.55 -7.01 12.50
C THR A 239 14.28 -8.28 11.69
N PRO A 240 14.85 -8.44 10.49
CA PRO A 240 14.58 -9.60 9.64
C PRO A 240 15.10 -10.90 10.25
N VAL A 241 14.25 -11.92 10.29
CA VAL A 241 14.61 -13.28 10.68
C VAL A 241 14.52 -14.17 9.43
N PRO A 242 15.63 -14.71 8.90
CA PRO A 242 15.61 -15.49 7.67
C PRO A 242 14.55 -16.60 7.71
N LEU A 243 13.74 -16.69 6.67
CA LEU A 243 12.64 -17.65 6.61
C LEU A 243 13.20 -19.07 6.57
N ALA A 244 12.62 -19.96 7.38
CA ALA A 244 13.02 -21.36 7.43
C ALA A 244 12.85 -22.08 6.08
N THR A 245 13.62 -23.15 5.86
CA THR A 245 13.60 -23.94 4.63
C THR A 245 13.21 -25.39 4.93
N ALA A 246 13.17 -26.26 3.91
CA ALA A 246 12.88 -27.69 4.10
C ALA A 246 13.93 -28.40 4.97
N THR A 247 15.15 -27.87 5.01
CA THR A 247 16.31 -28.51 5.68
C THR A 247 16.85 -27.72 6.86
N THR A 248 16.36 -26.48 7.07
CA THR A 248 16.78 -25.62 8.19
C THR A 248 15.55 -25.07 8.92
N SER A 249 15.48 -25.31 10.24
CA SER A 249 14.36 -24.87 11.08
C SER A 249 14.27 -23.35 11.30
N GLY A 250 15.31 -22.60 10.95
CA GLY A 250 15.40 -21.16 11.20
C GLY A 250 15.54 -20.81 12.69
N THR A 251 15.62 -19.51 12.97
CA THR A 251 15.57 -18.94 14.33
C THR A 251 14.17 -18.40 14.61
N THR A 252 13.70 -18.50 15.85
CA THR A 252 12.35 -18.04 16.22
C THR A 252 12.18 -16.53 16.02
N VAL A 253 11.00 -16.12 15.54
CA VAL A 253 10.57 -14.73 15.53
C VAL A 253 10.13 -14.34 16.94
N ALA A 254 10.57 -13.19 17.43
CA ALA A 254 10.20 -12.69 18.75
C ALA A 254 8.69 -12.46 18.86
N ALA A 255 8.13 -12.66 20.06
CA ALA A 255 6.72 -12.33 20.31
C ALA A 255 6.51 -10.81 20.18
N PRO A 256 5.40 -10.36 19.56
CA PRO A 256 5.04 -8.96 19.50
C PRO A 256 4.66 -8.39 20.86
N ASP A 257 4.73 -7.06 20.98
CA ASP A 257 4.25 -6.29 22.13
C ASP A 257 2.75 -6.57 22.39
N PRO A 258 2.31 -6.73 23.66
CA PRO A 258 0.91 -6.98 23.99
C PRO A 258 -0.09 -5.98 23.39
N GLY A 259 0.31 -4.71 23.21
CA GLY A 259 -0.49 -3.66 22.61
C GLY A 259 -0.97 -3.97 21.19
N VAL A 260 -0.22 -4.80 20.45
CA VAL A 260 -0.50 -5.18 19.06
C VAL A 260 -1.85 -5.89 18.91
N SER A 261 -2.19 -6.79 19.83
CA SER A 261 -3.43 -7.58 19.77
C SER A 261 -4.72 -6.74 19.75
N SER A 262 -4.69 -5.53 20.33
CA SER A 262 -5.83 -4.62 20.40
C SER A 262 -6.05 -3.78 19.12
N LEU A 263 -5.12 -3.83 18.17
CA LEU A 263 -5.19 -3.02 16.95
C LEU A 263 -6.23 -3.53 15.95
N SER A 264 -6.56 -4.81 15.95
CA SER A 264 -7.55 -5.39 15.04
C SER A 264 -8.93 -4.73 15.21
N GLN A 265 -9.33 -4.49 16.45
CA GLN A 265 -10.56 -3.76 16.78
C GLN A 265 -10.47 -2.28 16.36
N ALA A 266 -9.31 -1.65 16.55
CA ALA A 266 -9.08 -0.26 16.11
C ALA A 266 -9.22 -0.12 14.59
N ALA A 267 -8.59 -1.02 13.84
CA ALA A 267 -8.63 -1.07 12.39
C ALA A 267 -10.07 -1.31 11.90
N GLN A 268 -10.80 -2.26 12.50
CA GLN A 268 -12.21 -2.50 12.17
C GLN A 268 -13.08 -1.25 12.39
N ILE A 269 -12.95 -0.58 13.54
CA ILE A 269 -13.74 0.63 13.84
C ILE A 269 -13.41 1.76 12.86
N ALA A 270 -12.14 1.94 12.50
CA ALA A 270 -11.75 2.91 11.49
C ALA A 270 -12.47 2.60 10.16
N ALA A 271 -12.40 1.37 9.65
CA ALA A 271 -13.09 0.98 8.42
C ALA A 271 -14.61 1.20 8.49
N ALA A 272 -15.24 0.84 9.60
CA ALA A 272 -16.67 1.05 9.83
C ALA A 272 -17.05 2.52 9.73
N LYS A 273 -16.29 3.40 10.40
CA LYS A 273 -16.53 4.84 10.41
C LYS A 273 -16.28 5.50 9.06
N PHE A 274 -15.20 5.14 8.37
CA PHE A 274 -14.96 5.61 7.00
C PHE A 274 -16.09 5.18 6.06
N THR A 275 -16.50 3.91 6.11
CA THR A 275 -17.60 3.39 5.28
C THR A 275 -18.91 4.13 5.55
N ALA A 276 -19.24 4.39 6.82
CA ALA A 276 -20.44 5.14 7.19
C ALA A 276 -20.40 6.59 6.70
N CYS A 277 -19.27 7.27 6.87
CA CYS A 277 -19.09 8.66 6.43
C CYS A 277 -19.23 8.80 4.90
N PHE A 278 -18.59 7.90 4.15
CA PHE A 278 -18.54 7.97 2.70
C PHE A 278 -19.76 7.35 2.00
N ALA A 279 -20.65 6.69 2.73
CA ALA A 279 -21.99 6.35 2.22
C ALA A 279 -22.85 7.60 1.94
N LEU A 280 -22.52 8.74 2.57
CA LEU A 280 -23.23 10.00 2.42
C LEU A 280 -22.77 10.80 1.17
N PRO A 281 -23.68 11.55 0.53
CA PRO A 281 -23.31 12.52 -0.50
C PRO A 281 -22.47 13.68 0.09
N VAL A 282 -21.70 14.38 -0.76
CA VAL A 282 -20.79 15.46 -0.33
C VAL A 282 -21.46 16.45 0.63
N ALA A 283 -22.64 16.95 0.27
CA ALA A 283 -23.37 17.97 1.04
C ALA A 283 -23.81 17.51 2.45
N GLN A 284 -23.80 16.20 2.74
CA GLN A 284 -24.14 15.66 4.06
C GLN A 284 -22.90 15.27 4.87
N ARG A 285 -21.76 15.02 4.22
CA ARG A 285 -20.51 14.68 4.91
C ARG A 285 -19.57 15.84 5.14
N ALA A 286 -19.51 16.81 4.22
CA ALA A 286 -18.74 18.04 4.33
C ALA A 286 -19.72 19.21 4.48
N LEU A 287 -20.06 19.56 5.72
CA LEU A 287 -21.11 20.54 6.03
C LEU A 287 -20.62 21.97 5.87
N ASN A 288 -19.34 22.22 6.12
CA ASN A 288 -18.71 23.52 5.92
C ASN A 288 -17.30 23.34 5.36
N VAL A 289 -16.94 24.22 4.41
CA VAL A 289 -15.62 24.29 3.80
C VAL A 289 -15.08 25.70 4.00
N VAL A 290 -13.87 25.80 4.52
CA VAL A 290 -13.18 27.06 4.76
C VAL A 290 -11.90 27.09 3.94
N ASP A 291 -11.72 28.15 3.16
CA ASP A 291 -10.46 28.40 2.45
C ASP A 291 -9.45 29.02 3.42
N ARG A 292 -8.36 28.30 3.71
CA ARG A 292 -7.22 28.84 4.46
C ARG A 292 -6.04 29.16 3.56
N PRO A 293 -5.15 30.07 3.98
CA PRO A 293 -3.85 30.25 3.32
C PRO A 293 -3.07 28.94 3.25
N SER A 294 -2.20 28.79 2.23
CA SER A 294 -1.37 27.59 2.09
C SER A 294 -0.44 27.37 3.30
N THR A 295 0.01 28.47 3.94
CA THR A 295 0.84 28.45 5.15
C THR A 295 0.13 27.83 6.36
N GLU A 296 -1.20 27.74 6.31
CA GLU A 296 -2.04 27.10 7.32
C GLU A 296 -2.56 25.73 6.86
N GLY A 297 -2.21 25.26 5.66
CA GLY A 297 -2.64 23.96 5.11
C GLY A 297 -3.65 24.01 3.99
N GLY A 298 -4.13 25.20 3.61
CA GLY A 298 -5.09 25.32 2.53
C GLY A 298 -6.54 24.96 2.94
N PRO A 299 -7.41 24.70 1.96
CA PRO A 299 -8.83 24.41 2.19
C PRO A 299 -9.07 23.30 3.21
N GLU A 300 -10.07 23.50 4.07
CA GLU A 300 -10.41 22.61 5.17
C GLU A 300 -11.92 22.32 5.19
N VAL A 301 -12.29 21.07 5.47
CA VAL A 301 -13.64 20.74 5.96
C VAL A 301 -13.63 20.86 7.48
N ASP A 302 -14.07 21.99 8.03
CA ASP A 302 -14.03 22.25 9.49
C ASP A 302 -15.30 21.78 10.22
N GLN A 303 -16.33 21.37 9.46
CA GLN A 303 -17.54 20.74 9.99
C GLN A 303 -17.96 19.56 9.11
N VAL A 304 -18.14 18.41 9.74
CA VAL A 304 -18.58 17.16 9.10
C VAL A 304 -19.95 16.72 9.59
N GLY A 305 -20.60 15.82 8.85
CA GLY A 305 -21.85 15.19 9.30
C GLY A 305 -21.63 14.17 10.43
N GLU A 306 -22.68 13.84 11.19
CA GLU A 306 -22.61 12.95 12.36
C GLU A 306 -21.98 11.58 12.05
N ALA A 307 -22.26 10.99 10.89
CA ALA A 307 -21.66 9.70 10.48
C ALA A 307 -20.14 9.79 10.23
N CYS A 308 -19.62 11.00 10.05
CA CYS A 308 -18.21 11.33 9.88
C CYS A 308 -17.58 11.84 11.19
N GLU A 309 -18.28 11.81 12.31
CA GLU A 309 -17.69 12.15 13.60
C GLU A 309 -16.94 10.93 14.19
N ASP A 310 -15.95 11.23 15.04
CA ASP A 310 -15.17 10.26 15.82
C ASP A 310 -14.38 9.21 15.02
N PHE A 311 -14.09 9.42 13.73
CA PHE A 311 -13.08 8.59 13.06
C PHE A 311 -11.64 9.05 13.36
N VAL A 312 -11.46 10.30 13.80
CA VAL A 312 -10.23 10.86 14.34
C VAL A 312 -10.39 11.33 15.79
N SER A 313 -9.27 11.46 16.49
CA SER A 313 -9.21 12.15 17.78
C SER A 313 -9.35 13.66 17.58
N ASP A 314 -10.03 14.31 18.53
CA ASP A 314 -10.22 15.75 18.59
C ASP A 314 -10.24 16.19 20.06
N ALA A 315 -9.77 17.40 20.38
CA ALA A 315 -9.80 17.93 21.74
C ALA A 315 -11.24 18.03 22.30
N SER A 316 -12.25 18.13 21.43
CA SER A 316 -13.67 18.17 21.80
C SER A 316 -14.31 16.79 21.97
N ASN A 317 -13.66 15.70 21.52
CA ASN A 317 -14.14 14.34 21.71
C ASN A 317 -13.32 13.58 22.77
N ALA A 318 -13.66 12.31 22.99
CA ALA A 318 -13.03 11.49 24.03
C ALA A 318 -11.54 11.20 23.78
N GLY A 319 -11.03 11.44 22.56
CA GLY A 319 -9.60 11.29 22.25
C GLY A 319 -8.73 12.39 22.87
N HIS A 320 -9.27 13.59 23.10
CA HIS A 320 -8.60 14.72 23.79
C HIS A 320 -7.28 15.22 23.16
N ILE A 321 -6.89 14.69 22.00
CA ILE A 321 -5.73 15.13 21.22
C ILE A 321 -6.22 15.51 19.83
N ASP A 322 -5.93 16.71 19.36
CA ASP A 322 -6.30 17.11 18.00
C ASP A 322 -5.54 16.28 16.97
N TYR A 323 -6.25 15.80 15.95
CA TYR A 323 -5.61 15.19 14.80
C TYR A 323 -4.66 16.19 14.13
N LEU A 324 -3.40 15.80 13.99
CA LEU A 324 -2.40 16.59 13.29
C LEU A 324 -1.48 15.65 12.52
N HIS A 325 -1.44 15.80 11.20
CA HIS A 325 -0.54 15.04 10.35
C HIS A 325 0.25 15.98 9.46
N ASN A 326 1.56 16.10 9.66
CA ASN A 326 2.42 17.00 8.87
C ASN A 326 1.91 18.46 8.84
N GLY A 327 1.39 18.93 9.97
CA GLY A 327 0.81 20.27 10.13
C GLY A 327 -0.62 20.42 9.62
N TYR A 328 -1.19 19.41 8.98
CA TYR A 328 -2.57 19.41 8.51
C TYR A 328 -3.53 18.90 9.57
N SER A 329 -4.63 19.63 9.78
CA SER A 329 -5.79 19.14 10.56
C SER A 329 -6.46 17.96 9.84
N ALA A 330 -7.41 17.28 10.50
CA ALA A 330 -8.16 16.20 9.88
C ALA A 330 -8.94 16.68 8.64
N GLY A 331 -9.63 17.81 8.75
CA GLY A 331 -10.40 18.41 7.67
C GLY A 331 -9.57 18.76 6.44
N GLN A 332 -8.30 19.14 6.64
CA GLN A 332 -7.35 19.43 5.56
C GLN A 332 -6.74 18.14 4.98
N GLN A 333 -6.27 17.24 5.85
CA GLN A 333 -5.66 15.98 5.44
C GLN A 333 -6.61 15.13 4.59
N PHE A 334 -7.90 15.13 4.93
CA PHE A 334 -8.93 14.37 4.22
C PHE A 334 -9.76 15.23 3.25
N TYR A 335 -9.40 16.51 3.05
CA TYR A 335 -10.16 17.46 2.23
C TYR A 335 -10.52 16.88 0.84
N GLY A 336 -9.51 16.34 0.15
CA GLY A 336 -9.68 15.83 -1.23
C GLY A 336 -10.62 14.63 -1.34
N ILE A 337 -10.73 13.80 -0.30
CA ILE A 337 -11.70 12.69 -0.29
C ILE A 337 -13.07 13.16 0.22
N LEU A 338 -13.11 13.97 1.28
CA LEU A 338 -14.37 14.48 1.86
C LEU A 338 -15.18 15.30 0.86
N THR A 339 -14.52 16.07 -0.02
CA THR A 339 -15.20 16.95 -1.00
C THR A 339 -15.44 16.31 -2.38
N SER A 340 -14.93 15.10 -2.63
CA SER A 340 -15.01 14.48 -3.96
C SER A 340 -16.27 13.66 -4.18
N GLU A 341 -17.11 14.01 -5.15
CA GLU A 341 -18.31 13.22 -5.50
C GLU A 341 -18.02 11.75 -5.83
N GLN A 342 -16.81 11.43 -6.31
CA GLN A 342 -16.42 10.05 -6.62
C GLN A 342 -16.31 9.20 -5.35
N MET A 343 -16.16 9.82 -4.18
CA MET A 343 -16.10 9.12 -2.91
C MET A 343 -17.47 8.77 -2.31
N THR A 344 -18.58 9.27 -2.88
CA THR A 344 -19.93 8.90 -2.44
C THR A 344 -20.20 7.42 -2.77
N GLY A 345 -20.38 6.58 -1.75
CA GLY A 345 -20.49 5.13 -1.88
C GLY A 345 -19.15 4.40 -1.97
N ALA A 346 -18.03 5.07 -1.66
CA ALA A 346 -16.72 4.43 -1.60
C ALA A 346 -16.69 3.34 -0.52
N THR A 347 -15.95 2.28 -0.79
CA THR A 347 -15.73 1.17 0.14
C THR A 347 -14.33 1.27 0.71
N PHE A 348 -14.18 1.02 2.02
CA PHE A 348 -12.90 1.08 2.72
C PHE A 348 -12.51 -0.31 3.19
N SER A 349 -11.23 -0.66 3.02
CA SER A 349 -10.70 -1.87 3.64
C SER A 349 -10.55 -1.67 5.14
N VAL A 350 -10.46 -2.78 5.87
CA VAL A 350 -9.80 -2.72 7.19
C VAL A 350 -8.37 -2.19 6.97
N PRO A 351 -7.93 -1.16 7.71
CA PRO A 351 -6.60 -0.60 7.53
C PRO A 351 -5.51 -1.65 7.73
N GLU A 352 -4.53 -1.66 6.83
CA GLU A 352 -3.33 -2.44 7.05
C GLU A 352 -2.49 -1.77 8.14
N ILE A 353 -2.09 -2.55 9.15
CA ILE A 353 -1.12 -2.11 10.15
C ILE A 353 0.29 -2.29 9.55
N MET A 354 0.95 -1.17 9.26
CA MET A 354 2.26 -1.17 8.60
C MET A 354 3.44 -1.28 9.57
N ALA A 355 3.28 -0.68 10.75
CA ALA A 355 4.25 -0.66 11.83
C ALA A 355 3.58 -0.36 13.17
N PHE A 356 4.18 -0.82 14.26
CA PHE A 356 3.81 -0.52 15.63
C PHE A 356 5.02 0.04 16.38
N TYR A 357 4.78 1.06 17.19
CA TYR A 357 5.79 1.65 18.07
C TYR A 357 5.26 1.58 19.50
N PRO A 358 5.83 0.72 20.36
CA PRO A 358 5.44 0.70 21.76
C PRO A 358 5.71 2.06 22.40
N LYS A 359 4.94 2.38 23.43
CA LYS A 359 5.20 3.56 24.26
C LYS A 359 6.62 3.54 24.77
N SER A 360 7.29 4.69 24.75
CA SER A 360 8.63 4.81 25.28
C SER A 360 8.59 4.93 26.80
N ALA A 361 9.33 4.07 27.50
CA ALA A 361 9.45 4.13 28.96
C ALA A 361 10.14 5.43 29.46
N THR A 362 10.81 6.16 28.57
CA THR A 362 11.53 7.40 28.89
C THR A 362 10.90 8.64 28.24
N ALA A 363 9.73 8.50 27.61
CA ALA A 363 9.02 9.64 27.04
C ALA A 363 8.55 10.60 28.13
N ALA A 364 8.52 11.90 27.81
CA ALA A 364 7.83 12.87 28.65
C ALA A 364 6.32 12.50 28.68
N PRO A 365 5.63 12.61 29.82
CA PRO A 365 4.24 12.14 29.96
C PRO A 365 3.24 12.74 28.97
N ASP A 366 3.53 13.93 28.45
CA ASP A 366 2.73 14.71 27.50
C ASP A 366 3.22 14.61 26.05
N SER A 367 4.30 13.87 25.80
CA SER A 367 4.82 13.66 24.45
C SER A 367 4.06 12.56 23.72
N PHE A 368 4.04 12.63 22.39
CA PHE A 368 3.42 11.60 21.56
C PHE A 368 4.07 10.22 21.76
N GLU A 369 5.34 10.18 22.16
CA GLU A 369 6.09 8.99 22.54
C GLU A 369 5.61 8.30 23.82
N ALA A 370 4.76 8.94 24.62
CA ALA A 370 4.17 8.34 25.82
C ALA A 370 3.08 7.29 25.51
N TYR A 371 2.66 7.20 24.24
CA TYR A 371 1.59 6.31 23.80
C TYR A 371 2.11 5.18 22.90
N ASP A 372 1.42 4.04 22.94
CA ASP A 372 1.53 3.03 21.90
C ASP A 372 0.98 3.62 20.61
N ARG A 373 1.70 3.44 19.50
CA ARG A 373 1.35 4.02 18.20
C ARG A 373 1.39 2.98 17.11
N ALA A 374 0.56 3.18 16.09
CA ALA A 374 0.57 2.33 14.91
C ALA A 374 0.48 3.19 13.65
N VAL A 375 1.20 2.78 12.61
CA VAL A 375 1.03 3.32 11.26
C VAL A 375 -0.04 2.50 10.56
N MET A 376 -1.11 3.17 10.13
CA MET A 376 -2.25 2.55 9.47
C MET A 376 -2.35 3.03 8.03
N ASN A 377 -2.50 2.08 7.11
CA ASN A 377 -2.75 2.32 5.70
C ASN A 377 -4.21 2.00 5.38
N ILE A 378 -5.02 3.04 5.24
CA ILE A 378 -6.45 2.92 5.00
C ILE A 378 -6.66 2.93 3.49
N ARG A 379 -6.92 1.75 2.91
CA ARG A 379 -7.18 1.61 1.48
C ARG A 379 -8.67 1.77 1.22
N TYR A 380 -9.00 2.27 0.04
CA TYR A 380 -10.39 2.44 -0.39
C TYR A 380 -10.53 2.16 -1.87
N ILE A 381 -11.75 1.88 -2.29
CA ILE A 381 -12.19 1.84 -3.67
C ILE A 381 -13.32 2.86 -3.80
N ASP A 382 -13.15 3.87 -4.64
CA ASP A 382 -14.18 4.88 -4.86
C ASP A 382 -15.40 4.33 -5.65
N SER A 383 -16.43 5.13 -5.86
CA SER A 383 -17.66 4.69 -6.54
C SER A 383 -17.47 4.30 -8.01
N LYS A 384 -16.32 4.63 -8.61
CA LYS A 384 -15.93 4.25 -9.96
C LYS A 384 -15.04 3.01 -10.00
N GLY A 385 -14.78 2.38 -8.86
CA GLY A 385 -13.90 1.22 -8.77
C GLY A 385 -12.41 1.58 -8.66
N ASN A 386 -12.07 2.85 -8.37
CA ASN A 386 -10.69 3.31 -8.34
C ASN A 386 -10.05 3.06 -6.98
N PRO A 387 -8.92 2.32 -6.88
CA PRO A 387 -8.24 2.11 -5.61
C PRO A 387 -7.47 3.35 -5.15
N GLY A 388 -7.53 3.69 -3.88
CA GLY A 388 -6.70 4.71 -3.26
C GLY A 388 -6.28 4.31 -1.85
N SER A 389 -5.44 5.12 -1.23
CA SER A 389 -5.02 4.90 0.15
C SER A 389 -4.63 6.18 0.86
N THR A 390 -4.80 6.20 2.17
CA THR A 390 -4.27 7.24 3.05
C THR A 390 -3.50 6.59 4.19
N ILE A 391 -2.25 7.01 4.40
CA ILE A 391 -1.40 6.51 5.48
C ILE A 391 -1.41 7.55 6.59
N THR A 392 -1.82 7.14 7.79
CA THR A 392 -1.81 7.99 8.98
C THR A 392 -1.38 7.20 10.22
N LEU A 393 -1.31 7.87 11.36
CA LEU A 393 -0.94 7.24 12.63
C LEU A 393 -2.15 7.18 13.57
N ALA A 394 -2.22 6.07 14.28
CA ALA A 394 -3.09 5.88 15.42
C ALA A 394 -2.28 5.87 16.71
N ALA A 395 -2.91 6.26 17.82
CA ALA A 395 -2.36 6.10 19.16
C ALA A 395 -3.39 5.49 20.11
N LYS A 396 -2.92 4.71 21.08
CA LYS A 396 -3.74 4.17 22.15
C LYS A 396 -3.83 5.19 23.27
N LEU A 397 -5.00 5.80 23.42
CA LEU A 397 -5.31 6.83 24.41
C LEU A 397 -6.11 6.15 25.55
N PRO A 398 -5.47 5.80 26.68
CA PRO A 398 -6.09 4.93 27.68
C PRO A 398 -7.34 5.53 28.31
N GLY A 399 -8.39 4.72 28.47
CA GLY A 399 -9.63 5.14 29.14
C GLY A 399 -10.57 5.96 28.26
N THR A 400 -10.37 5.93 26.95
CA THR A 400 -11.21 6.66 25.97
C THR A 400 -12.23 5.74 25.28
N ALA A 401 -12.11 4.43 25.47
CA ALA A 401 -13.11 3.45 25.05
C ALA A 401 -14.48 3.71 25.70
N SER A 402 -15.54 3.49 24.92
CA SER A 402 -16.94 3.64 25.34
C SER A 402 -17.82 2.58 24.68
N ALA A 403 -19.11 2.55 25.01
CA ALA A 403 -20.07 1.63 24.38
C ALA A 403 -20.22 1.89 22.86
N THR A 404 -20.09 3.14 22.41
CA THR A 404 -20.21 3.51 20.98
C THR A 404 -18.89 3.45 20.23
N ARG A 405 -17.77 3.44 20.96
CA ARG A 405 -16.41 3.22 20.43
C ARG A 405 -15.64 2.30 21.37
N PRO A 406 -15.75 0.97 21.23
CA PRO A 406 -15.16 0.02 22.18
C PRO A 406 -13.64 -0.17 21.97
N THR A 407 -12.90 0.92 21.75
CA THR A 407 -11.44 0.91 21.62
C THR A 407 -10.84 2.20 22.15
N ASP A 408 -9.67 2.10 22.77
CA ASP A 408 -8.84 3.24 23.21
C ASP A 408 -8.00 3.82 22.05
N TRP A 409 -7.99 3.15 20.89
CA TRP A 409 -7.19 3.59 19.75
C TRP A 409 -7.91 4.68 18.96
N TRP A 410 -7.18 5.74 18.61
CA TRP A 410 -7.68 6.83 17.79
C TRP A 410 -6.72 7.16 16.65
N LEU A 411 -7.26 7.57 15.50
CA LEU A 411 -6.45 8.21 14.46
C LEU A 411 -6.10 9.61 14.95
N VAL A 412 -4.82 9.90 15.04
CA VAL A 412 -4.28 11.14 15.62
C VAL A 412 -3.33 11.83 14.66
N GLY A 413 -2.90 11.17 13.59
CA GLY A 413 -1.83 11.68 12.74
C GLY A 413 -0.47 11.61 13.45
N ASN A 414 0.58 12.08 12.78
CA ASN A 414 1.94 11.95 13.31
C ASN A 414 2.32 13.03 14.32
N GLN A 415 1.41 13.94 14.66
CA GLN A 415 1.58 15.04 15.61
C GLN A 415 2.75 15.97 15.23
N GLN A 416 3.13 16.00 13.95
CA GLN A 416 4.18 16.88 13.47
C GLN A 416 3.59 18.21 12.99
N PRO A 417 4.18 19.37 13.35
CA PRO A 417 3.61 20.67 13.04
C PRO A 417 3.96 21.20 11.64
N VAL A 418 4.84 20.52 10.91
CA VAL A 418 5.37 20.99 9.61
C VAL A 418 5.18 19.94 8.54
N ASP A 419 4.87 20.38 7.32
CA ASP A 419 4.74 19.52 6.15
C ASP A 419 6.11 19.02 5.66
N VAL A 420 6.47 17.84 6.17
CA VAL A 420 7.70 17.12 5.88
C VAL A 420 7.38 15.70 5.45
N THR A 421 8.01 15.23 4.37
CA THR A 421 7.92 13.86 3.87
C THR A 421 9.32 13.32 3.57
N THR A 422 9.51 12.03 3.82
CA THR A 422 10.76 11.33 3.49
C THR A 422 10.42 9.98 2.88
N ASN A 423 10.78 9.78 1.62
CA ASN A 423 10.42 8.57 0.88
C ASN A 423 11.64 8.02 0.14
N MET A 424 11.69 6.70 0.00
CA MET A 424 12.56 6.10 -1.02
C MET A 424 11.93 6.30 -2.39
N ILE A 425 12.73 6.73 -3.35
CA ILE A 425 12.34 6.87 -4.74
C ILE A 425 13.05 5.84 -5.61
N MET A 426 12.27 5.17 -6.46
CA MET A 426 12.73 4.26 -7.48
C MET A 426 12.38 4.82 -8.86
N ARG A 427 13.32 4.74 -9.78
CA ARG A 427 13.12 5.24 -11.14
C ARG A 427 13.75 4.33 -12.17
N ARG A 428 12.95 3.96 -13.18
CA ARG A 428 13.44 3.46 -14.46
C ARG A 428 13.58 4.63 -15.42
N VAL A 429 14.78 4.89 -15.93
CA VAL A 429 15.01 5.84 -17.02
C VAL A 429 15.30 5.04 -18.28
N GLU A 430 14.53 5.28 -19.33
CA GLU A 430 14.65 4.60 -20.60
C GLU A 430 15.03 5.60 -21.69
N GLN A 431 16.23 5.41 -22.22
CA GLN A 431 16.75 6.10 -23.38
C GLN A 431 16.29 5.38 -24.63
N LEU A 432 15.43 6.02 -25.41
CA LEU A 432 14.90 5.47 -26.65
C LEU A 432 15.85 5.66 -27.83
N ASN A 433 16.81 6.60 -27.76
CA ASN A 433 17.86 6.73 -28.77
C ASN A 433 18.97 5.68 -28.54
N PRO A 434 19.06 4.62 -29.35
CA PRO A 434 20.05 3.57 -29.16
C PRO A 434 21.49 4.05 -29.41
N ALA A 435 21.68 5.17 -30.12
CA ALA A 435 23.00 5.75 -30.38
C ALA A 435 23.56 6.54 -29.17
N ASN A 436 22.74 6.84 -28.15
CA ASN A 436 23.19 7.66 -27.03
C ASN A 436 23.88 6.84 -25.93
N THR A 437 25.21 6.87 -25.95
CA THR A 437 26.06 6.18 -24.95
C THR A 437 26.35 7.03 -23.71
N THR A 438 26.05 8.32 -23.74
CA THR A 438 26.36 9.26 -22.63
C THR A 438 25.29 9.30 -21.56
N LYS A 439 24.04 9.03 -21.94
CA LYS A 439 22.87 8.98 -21.05
C LYS A 439 22.08 7.69 -21.32
N PRO A 440 22.67 6.52 -21.01
CA PRO A 440 22.02 5.24 -21.24
C PRO A 440 20.77 5.08 -20.38
N SER A 441 19.95 4.09 -20.72
CA SER A 441 18.88 3.62 -19.84
C SER A 441 19.46 3.17 -18.51
N THR A 442 18.85 3.53 -17.38
CA THR A 442 19.34 3.17 -16.04
C THR A 442 18.17 2.94 -15.09
N PHE A 443 18.35 2.01 -14.15
CA PHE A 443 17.59 2.02 -12.89
C PHE A 443 18.28 2.95 -11.91
N GLN A 444 17.50 3.66 -11.10
CA GLN A 444 17.97 4.66 -10.14
C GLN A 444 17.20 4.52 -8.84
N VAL A 445 17.92 4.58 -7.73
CA VAL A 445 17.35 4.66 -6.38
C VAL A 445 17.80 5.93 -5.70
N GLY A 446 16.90 6.61 -4.99
CA GLY A 446 17.18 7.86 -4.31
C GLY A 446 16.42 8.00 -3.00
N PHE A 447 16.80 9.03 -2.25
CA PHE A 447 16.19 9.46 -1.00
C PHE A 447 15.53 10.82 -1.25
N LEU A 448 14.20 10.86 -1.19
CA LEU A 448 13.41 12.07 -1.34
C LEU A 448 13.10 12.67 0.03
N VAL A 449 13.27 13.97 0.16
CA VAL A 449 12.94 14.80 1.31
C VAL A 449 12.09 15.97 0.83
N GLY A 450 10.77 15.84 0.95
CA GLY A 450 9.87 16.94 0.70
C GLY A 450 9.72 17.77 1.96
N VAL A 451 10.26 18.98 2.00
CA VAL A 451 9.93 19.99 3.02
C VAL A 451 9.21 21.13 2.33
N ASN A 452 7.98 21.39 2.74
CA ASN A 452 7.14 22.41 2.11
C ASN A 452 7.36 23.77 2.78
N ALA A 453 8.14 24.63 2.12
CA ALA A 453 8.45 25.99 2.56
C ALA A 453 7.27 26.97 2.46
N LYS A 454 6.10 26.53 1.98
CA LYS A 454 4.88 27.35 1.83
C LYS A 454 3.62 26.71 2.42
N GLY A 455 3.78 25.52 3.02
CA GLY A 455 2.72 24.72 3.62
C GLY A 455 2.54 25.01 5.11
N PRO A 456 1.76 24.16 5.81
CA PRO A 456 1.66 24.17 7.26
C PRO A 456 3.02 24.21 7.96
N GLY A 457 3.11 25.05 8.99
CA GLY A 457 4.31 25.18 9.80
C GLY A 457 5.48 25.87 9.09
N SER A 458 5.29 26.38 7.87
CA SER A 458 6.32 27.16 7.17
C SER A 458 6.56 28.54 7.79
N VAL A 459 5.64 29.02 8.62
CA VAL A 459 5.77 30.24 9.44
C VAL A 459 5.67 29.85 10.91
N HIS A 460 6.64 30.26 11.72
CA HIS A 460 6.64 29.95 13.14
C HIS A 460 5.59 30.78 13.89
N PRO A 461 4.66 30.17 14.64
CA PRO A 461 3.53 30.87 15.24
C PRO A 461 3.92 31.87 16.33
N GLY A 462 5.04 31.66 17.03
CA GLY A 462 5.45 32.52 18.15
C GLY A 462 6.19 33.80 17.75
N ASN A 463 6.79 33.86 16.56
CA ASN A 463 7.63 35.00 16.15
C ASN A 463 7.51 35.40 14.68
N GLY A 464 6.68 34.71 13.88
CA GLY A 464 6.44 35.01 12.47
C GLY A 464 7.63 34.73 11.53
N SER A 465 8.72 34.16 12.03
CA SER A 465 9.87 33.80 11.19
C SER A 465 9.50 32.69 10.20
N THR A 466 10.06 32.73 9.00
CA THR A 466 9.78 31.75 7.94
C THR A 466 10.81 30.63 7.93
N LEU A 467 10.39 29.43 7.52
CA LEU A 467 11.27 28.28 7.38
C LEU A 467 12.35 28.58 6.33
N ALA A 468 13.61 28.49 6.72
CA ALA A 468 14.76 28.89 5.91
C ALA A 468 15.61 27.70 5.47
N ALA A 469 15.78 26.70 6.35
CA ALA A 469 16.53 25.49 6.05
C ALA A 469 15.97 24.26 6.78
N ALA A 470 16.28 23.09 6.26
CA ALA A 470 16.09 21.82 6.93
C ALA A 470 17.37 20.99 6.87
N ARG A 471 17.70 20.24 7.93
CA ARG A 471 18.79 19.26 7.93
C ARG A 471 18.25 17.88 8.25
N VAL A 472 18.57 16.91 7.41
CA VAL A 472 18.13 15.52 7.54
C VAL A 472 19.32 14.62 7.77
N SER A 473 19.30 13.87 8.88
CA SER A 473 20.36 12.95 9.28
C SER A 473 19.76 11.61 9.72
N GLY A 474 20.50 10.52 9.55
CA GLY A 474 20.06 9.19 9.95
C GLY A 474 20.89 8.09 9.32
N PRO A 475 20.51 6.82 9.55
CA PRO A 475 21.20 5.66 9.00
C PRO A 475 21.33 5.73 7.46
N GLY A 476 22.54 5.47 6.96
CA GLY A 476 22.81 5.46 5.52
C GLY A 476 22.98 6.83 4.86
N LEU A 477 22.74 7.93 5.58
CA LEU A 477 23.07 9.29 5.13
C LEU A 477 24.46 9.71 5.65
N PRO A 478 25.08 10.77 5.08
CA PRO A 478 26.37 11.29 5.52
C PRO A 478 26.44 11.54 7.03
N GLY A 479 27.45 10.95 7.68
CA GLY A 479 27.65 10.99 9.14
C GLY A 479 26.73 10.07 9.95
N ASN A 480 25.87 9.29 9.29
CA ASN A 480 25.08 8.19 9.89
C ASN A 480 24.27 8.60 11.14
N GLY A 481 23.68 9.81 11.13
CA GLY A 481 22.89 10.34 12.24
C GLY A 481 23.67 11.16 13.28
N ALA A 482 24.98 11.37 13.09
CA ALA A 482 25.76 12.25 13.94
C ALA A 482 25.19 13.68 13.98
N ALA A 483 25.33 14.34 15.13
CA ALA A 483 24.91 15.73 15.27
C ALA A 483 25.68 16.62 14.27
N GLY A 484 24.97 17.54 13.62
CA GLY A 484 25.58 18.46 12.66
C GLY A 484 25.84 17.88 11.27
N SER A 485 25.54 16.60 11.00
CA SER A 485 25.78 15.95 9.70
C SER A 485 24.51 15.79 8.86
N GLY A 486 24.66 15.25 7.65
CA GLY A 486 23.54 14.84 6.79
C GLY A 486 23.29 15.78 5.61
N LEU A 487 22.07 15.71 5.08
CA LEU A 487 21.62 16.51 3.94
C LEU A 487 21.03 17.82 4.42
N VAL A 488 21.36 18.94 3.78
CA VAL A 488 20.73 20.24 4.06
C VAL A 488 19.91 20.67 2.86
N PHE A 489 18.69 21.12 3.12
CA PHE A 489 17.76 21.67 2.14
C PHE A 489 17.47 23.14 2.48
N LYS A 490 17.31 23.98 1.45
CA LYS A 490 16.98 25.41 1.58
C LYS A 490 15.81 25.78 0.69
N VAL A 491 15.14 26.88 1.01
CA VAL A 491 14.02 27.39 0.20
C VAL A 491 14.45 27.57 -1.25
N SER A 492 13.63 27.06 -2.17
CA SER A 492 13.88 27.23 -3.60
C SER A 492 13.83 28.71 -3.99
N PRO A 493 14.74 29.21 -4.84
CA PRO A 493 14.68 30.57 -5.37
C PRO A 493 13.45 30.77 -6.27
N ASN A 494 12.78 29.70 -6.72
CA ASN A 494 11.55 29.78 -7.48
C ASN A 494 10.34 29.92 -6.57
N SER A 495 9.72 31.10 -6.61
CA SER A 495 8.52 31.41 -5.85
C SER A 495 7.29 30.57 -6.25
N ALA A 496 7.29 29.86 -7.37
CA ALA A 496 6.22 28.94 -7.74
C ALA A 496 6.36 27.56 -7.09
N VAL A 497 7.55 27.17 -6.63
CA VAL A 497 7.78 25.81 -6.09
C VAL A 497 7.68 25.82 -4.56
N PRO A 498 6.82 24.98 -3.96
CA PRO A 498 6.66 24.93 -2.51
C PRO A 498 7.74 24.12 -1.80
N SER A 499 8.42 23.18 -2.49
CA SER A 499 9.47 22.34 -1.90
C SER A 499 10.80 23.07 -1.72
N MET A 500 11.55 22.64 -0.71
CA MET A 500 12.96 23.01 -0.51
C MET A 500 13.90 22.17 -1.40
N ASP A 501 15.01 22.76 -1.78
CA ASP A 501 16.02 22.18 -2.68
C ASP A 501 17.28 21.76 -1.92
N LEU A 502 17.92 20.66 -2.35
CA LEU A 502 19.19 20.20 -1.79
C LEU A 502 20.27 21.29 -1.93
N PHE A 503 20.95 21.59 -0.82
CA PHE A 503 21.97 22.63 -0.70
C PHE A 503 23.35 22.07 -0.32
N SER A 504 23.42 21.09 0.57
CA SER A 504 24.68 20.45 0.97
C SER A 504 24.48 19.01 1.40
N LYS A 505 25.57 18.22 1.36
CA LYS A 505 25.59 16.80 1.75
C LYS A 505 26.42 16.53 3.02
N ASN A 506 26.96 17.56 3.65
CA ASN A 506 27.84 17.45 4.81
C ASN A 506 27.24 18.03 6.11
N GLY A 507 25.98 18.48 6.08
CA GLY A 507 25.29 19.08 7.21
C GLY A 507 25.51 20.58 7.40
N SER A 508 26.34 21.23 6.56
CA SER A 508 26.60 22.67 6.65
C SER A 508 25.39 23.50 6.20
N LEU A 509 24.95 24.40 7.07
CA LEU A 509 23.87 25.36 6.80
C LEU A 509 24.36 26.58 6.02
N THR A 510 25.66 26.87 6.03
CA THR A 510 26.25 28.10 5.47
C THR A 510 27.08 27.84 4.21
N THR A 511 27.69 26.66 4.10
CA THR A 511 28.57 26.29 2.98
C THR A 511 27.90 25.25 2.11
N GLY A 512 27.59 25.62 0.87
CA GLY A 512 26.93 24.75 -0.10
C GLY A 512 26.51 25.53 -1.34
N ALA A 513 25.81 24.87 -2.25
CA ALA A 513 25.20 25.48 -3.42
C ALA A 513 23.87 24.77 -3.67
N LEU A 514 22.84 25.52 -4.05
CA LEU A 514 21.57 24.90 -4.42
C LEU A 514 21.75 24.01 -5.66
N CYS A 515 20.98 22.93 -5.71
CA CYS A 515 20.93 22.08 -6.90
C CYS A 515 20.65 22.94 -8.16
N GLY A 516 21.31 22.60 -9.26
CA GLY A 516 21.19 23.37 -10.51
C GLY A 516 21.83 24.74 -10.49
N ASN A 517 22.75 25.03 -9.58
CA ASN A 517 23.52 26.28 -9.58
C ASN A 517 22.63 27.54 -9.57
N ASN A 518 21.55 27.50 -8.77
CA ASN A 518 20.53 28.54 -8.63
C ASN A 518 19.59 28.74 -9.82
N THR A 519 19.57 27.86 -10.84
CA THR A 519 18.71 28.01 -12.03
C THR A 519 17.59 26.96 -12.15
N THR A 520 17.72 25.78 -11.55
CA THR A 520 16.64 24.77 -11.51
C THR A 520 16.01 24.66 -10.13
N THR A 521 14.73 24.29 -10.09
CA THR A 521 13.84 24.79 -9.03
C THR A 521 13.06 23.72 -8.29
N ASN A 522 13.45 22.44 -8.35
CA ASN A 522 12.74 21.37 -7.65
C ASN A 522 13.59 20.08 -7.53
N CYS A 523 14.60 20.08 -6.67
CA CYS A 523 15.40 18.89 -6.34
C CYS A 523 15.33 18.55 -4.84
N PRO A 524 14.17 18.09 -4.35
CA PRO A 524 13.97 17.66 -2.97
C PRO A 524 14.55 16.25 -2.75
N LEU A 525 15.64 15.87 -3.41
CA LEU A 525 16.15 14.49 -3.37
C LEU A 525 17.65 14.39 -3.62
N VAL A 526 18.20 13.23 -3.25
CA VAL A 526 19.53 12.76 -3.66
C VAL A 526 19.42 11.34 -4.23
N TRP A 527 20.03 11.11 -5.38
CA TRP A 527 20.19 9.79 -5.98
C TRP A 527 21.39 9.06 -5.37
N LEU A 528 21.20 7.81 -5.00
CA LEU A 528 22.18 7.02 -4.27
C LEU A 528 22.96 6.09 -5.20
N GLN A 529 22.27 5.39 -6.09
CA GLN A 529 22.86 4.43 -7.02
C GLN A 529 22.15 4.45 -8.36
N ARG A 530 22.87 4.02 -9.40
CA ARG A 530 22.32 3.71 -10.71
C ARG A 530 22.99 2.50 -11.35
N THR A 531 22.27 1.84 -12.24
CA THR A 531 22.79 0.71 -13.04
C THR A 531 23.39 1.17 -14.37
N MET A 532 24.12 0.28 -15.04
CA MET A 532 24.67 0.52 -16.39
C MET A 532 23.60 0.48 -17.49
N GLY A 533 22.52 -0.27 -17.25
CA GLY A 533 21.44 -0.52 -18.19
C GLY A 533 20.13 -0.85 -17.47
N VAL A 534 19.08 -1.15 -18.23
CA VAL A 534 17.80 -1.67 -17.69
C VAL A 534 17.51 -3.11 -18.14
N THR A 535 18.39 -3.71 -18.94
CA THR A 535 18.28 -5.09 -19.45
C THR A 535 19.59 -5.85 -19.29
N GLY A 536 19.51 -7.20 -19.30
CA GLY A 536 20.66 -8.10 -19.24
C GLY A 536 21.56 -7.88 -18.02
N SER A 537 22.85 -8.19 -18.17
CA SER A 537 23.86 -7.98 -17.11
C SER A 537 24.05 -6.50 -16.76
N ALA A 538 23.75 -5.58 -17.67
CA ALA A 538 23.81 -4.15 -17.43
C ALA A 538 22.77 -3.68 -16.39
N ALA A 539 21.63 -4.37 -16.30
CA ALA A 539 20.58 -4.09 -15.31
C ALA A 539 20.96 -4.42 -13.88
N THR A 540 21.93 -5.32 -13.68
CA THR A 540 22.39 -5.76 -12.36
C THR A 540 23.78 -5.23 -12.01
N THR A 541 24.36 -4.38 -12.86
CA THR A 541 25.70 -3.79 -12.67
C THR A 541 25.57 -2.33 -12.24
N VAL A 542 26.03 -1.99 -11.04
CA VAL A 542 26.13 -0.59 -10.57
C VAL A 542 27.25 0.14 -11.32
N VAL A 543 27.02 1.39 -11.70
CA VAL A 543 28.04 2.26 -12.30
C VAL A 543 28.26 3.52 -11.48
N SER A 544 29.38 4.21 -11.72
CA SER A 544 29.68 5.46 -11.02
C SER A 544 28.58 6.49 -11.25
N ASN A 545 28.22 7.20 -10.19
CA ASN A 545 27.26 8.27 -10.28
C ASN A 545 27.86 9.50 -11.01
N PRO A 546 27.04 10.31 -11.71
CA PRO A 546 27.48 11.59 -12.25
C PRO A 546 28.03 12.50 -11.13
N ASN A 547 29.05 13.30 -11.44
CA ASN A 547 29.57 14.28 -10.50
C ASN A 547 28.61 15.47 -10.38
N SER A 548 27.66 15.39 -9.46
CA SER A 548 26.70 16.46 -9.18
C SER A 548 26.22 16.40 -7.73
N LEU A 549 25.70 17.51 -7.23
CA LEU A 549 25.13 17.59 -5.89
C LEU A 549 24.00 16.58 -5.67
N LEU A 550 23.21 16.29 -6.71
CA LEU A 550 22.06 15.39 -6.65
C LEU A 550 22.44 13.92 -6.62
N TRP A 551 23.72 13.59 -6.71
CA TRP A 551 24.18 12.21 -6.73
C TRP A 551 25.18 11.96 -5.61
N ALA A 552 24.98 10.87 -4.88
CA ALA A 552 25.92 10.39 -3.88
C ALA A 552 27.29 10.07 -4.50
N GLN A 553 28.37 10.47 -3.83
CA GLN A 553 29.74 10.19 -4.25
C GLN A 553 30.44 9.21 -3.28
N PRO A 554 31.45 8.43 -3.74
CA PRO A 554 32.08 7.36 -2.96
C PRO A 554 32.70 7.72 -1.59
N LEU A 555 32.91 9.01 -1.30
CA LEU A 555 33.52 9.49 -0.04
C LEU A 555 32.57 10.32 0.82
N GLU A 556 31.30 10.45 0.43
CA GLU A 556 30.32 11.26 1.17
C GLU A 556 29.64 10.48 2.30
N GLY A 557 29.93 9.18 2.44
CA GLY A 557 29.42 8.35 3.54
C GLY A 557 27.96 7.91 3.37
N PHE A 558 27.46 7.84 2.14
CA PHE A 558 26.17 7.21 1.86
C PHE A 558 26.28 5.68 1.91
N ASP A 559 25.27 5.04 2.50
CA ASP A 559 25.23 3.59 2.65
C ASP A 559 23.77 3.10 2.58
N ILE A 560 23.37 2.65 1.40
CA ILE A 560 22.00 2.19 1.13
C ILE A 560 21.61 0.97 1.98
N SER A 561 22.58 0.15 2.39
CA SER A 561 22.31 -1.06 3.19
C SER A 561 21.78 -0.75 4.59
N LYS A 562 21.98 0.49 5.06
CA LYS A 562 21.46 0.99 6.34
C LYS A 562 20.11 1.67 6.22
N MET A 563 19.60 1.85 5.01
CA MET A 563 18.29 2.45 4.73
C MET A 563 17.22 1.37 4.71
N VAL A 564 16.94 0.82 5.89
CA VAL A 564 16.02 -0.31 6.07
C VAL A 564 14.68 0.14 6.64
N LYS A 565 13.65 -0.69 6.51
CA LYS A 565 12.36 -0.50 7.18
C LYS A 565 12.58 -0.31 8.68
N GLY A 566 11.89 0.68 9.27
CA GLY A 566 12.06 1.04 10.67
C GLY A 566 13.24 1.98 10.96
N ALA A 567 14.13 2.25 9.99
CA ALA A 567 15.19 3.24 10.16
C ALA A 567 14.60 4.63 10.44
N ARG A 568 15.13 5.32 11.45
CA ARG A 568 14.66 6.62 11.93
C ARG A 568 15.61 7.73 11.46
N TYR A 569 15.03 8.75 10.83
CA TYR A 569 15.71 9.93 10.32
C TYR A 569 15.27 11.15 11.12
N LYS A 570 16.26 11.90 11.61
CA LYS A 570 16.05 13.15 12.31
C LYS A 570 15.98 14.28 11.28
N VAL A 571 14.92 15.08 11.37
CA VAL A 571 14.72 16.30 10.56
C VAL A 571 14.76 17.50 11.49
N GLU A 572 15.77 18.33 11.32
CA GLU A 572 15.97 19.59 12.04
C GLU A 572 15.50 20.75 11.16
N LEU A 573 14.65 21.63 11.68
CA LEU A 573 14.05 22.74 10.93
C LEU A 573 14.53 24.09 11.50
N PHE A 574 14.99 24.98 10.62
CA PHE A 574 15.61 26.26 10.96
C PHE A 574 14.79 27.40 10.37
N TYR A 575 14.48 28.41 11.17
CA TYR A 575 13.65 29.54 10.79
C TYR A 575 14.45 30.84 10.78
N GLY A 576 14.14 31.74 9.84
CA GLY A 576 14.83 33.01 9.69
C GLY A 576 16.36 32.83 9.56
N THR A 577 17.10 33.48 10.46
CA THR A 577 18.57 33.42 10.53
C THR A 577 19.08 32.47 11.61
N ASP A 578 18.21 31.67 12.23
CA ASP A 578 18.57 30.82 13.35
C ASP A 578 19.51 29.70 12.90
N THR A 579 20.52 29.43 13.75
CA THR A 579 21.49 28.35 13.54
C THR A 579 21.24 27.14 14.42
N ALA A 580 20.32 27.26 15.39
CA ALA A 580 19.78 26.16 16.17
C ALA A 580 18.43 25.73 15.56
N PRO A 581 18.12 24.42 15.54
CA PRO A 581 16.83 23.96 15.04
C PRO A 581 15.72 24.31 16.02
N LEU A 582 14.64 24.87 15.50
CA LEU A 582 13.45 25.20 16.29
C LEU A 582 12.54 23.99 16.48
N TYR A 583 12.44 23.15 15.44
CA TYR A 583 11.81 21.83 15.53
C TYR A 583 12.81 20.74 15.20
N THR A 584 12.71 19.63 15.93
CA THR A 584 13.40 18.38 15.63
C THR A 584 12.36 17.28 15.53
N LEU A 585 12.15 16.77 14.32
CA LEU A 585 11.16 15.73 14.02
C LEU A 585 11.87 14.41 13.77
N THR A 586 11.16 13.30 13.97
CA THR A 586 11.62 11.98 13.54
C THR A 586 10.72 11.42 12.46
N LYS A 587 11.32 10.92 11.37
CA LYS A 587 10.64 10.20 10.29
C LYS A 587 11.13 8.75 10.25
N THR A 588 10.21 7.81 10.09
CA THR A 588 10.56 6.39 10.01
C THR A 588 10.26 5.86 8.62
N PHE A 589 11.20 5.11 8.06
CA PHE A 589 10.97 4.41 6.81
C PHE A 589 10.02 3.24 6.97
N LEU A 590 9.03 3.17 6.07
CA LEU A 590 8.02 2.12 6.07
C LEU A 590 8.43 0.92 5.21
N ASN A 591 9.48 1.05 4.38
CA ASN A 591 10.00 0.01 3.50
C ASN A 591 11.53 0.07 3.44
N ASP A 592 12.14 -1.04 3.05
CA ASP A 592 13.55 -1.11 2.73
C ASP A 592 13.88 -0.33 1.45
N ALA A 593 15.09 0.22 1.40
CA ALA A 593 15.63 0.73 0.16
C ALA A 593 15.86 -0.40 -0.84
N VAL A 594 15.24 -0.31 -2.02
CA VAL A 594 15.46 -1.27 -3.11
C VAL A 594 16.71 -0.86 -3.90
N PRO A 595 17.80 -1.66 -3.90
CA PRO A 595 18.98 -1.34 -4.70
C PRO A 595 18.64 -1.27 -6.18
N ALA A 596 19.31 -0.39 -6.92
CA ALA A 596 19.04 -0.19 -8.35
C ALA A 596 19.19 -1.49 -9.17
N THR A 597 20.08 -2.39 -8.75
CA THR A 597 20.35 -3.69 -9.39
C THR A 597 19.19 -4.69 -9.27
N VAL A 598 18.30 -4.52 -8.30
CA VAL A 598 17.15 -5.40 -8.07
C VAL A 598 15.94 -4.96 -8.89
N MET A 599 15.92 -3.69 -9.35
CA MET A 599 14.77 -3.09 -10.02
C MET A 599 14.40 -3.75 -11.36
N VAL A 600 15.33 -4.50 -11.97
CA VAL A 600 15.05 -5.31 -13.17
C VAL A 600 13.98 -6.38 -12.94
N ASN A 601 13.86 -6.87 -11.71
CA ASN A 601 12.88 -7.89 -11.31
C ASN A 601 11.52 -7.27 -10.94
N LEU A 602 11.45 -5.95 -10.83
CA LEU A 602 10.19 -5.28 -10.55
C LEU A 602 9.34 -5.20 -11.83
N PRO A 603 8.01 -5.33 -11.72
CA PRO A 603 7.14 -5.16 -12.87
C PRO A 603 7.04 -3.67 -13.24
N TRP A 604 7.20 -3.36 -14.53
CA TRP A 604 7.11 -2.01 -15.09
C TRP A 604 6.10 -1.97 -16.24
N ASN A 605 5.42 -0.84 -16.42
CA ASN A 605 4.67 -0.53 -17.62
C ASN A 605 5.63 -0.08 -18.73
N ALA A 606 5.29 -0.42 -19.98
CA ALA A 606 6.01 0.05 -21.16
C ALA A 606 5.31 1.27 -21.77
N ALA A 607 6.07 2.15 -22.44
CA ALA A 607 5.49 3.23 -23.23
C ALA A 607 4.66 2.65 -24.38
N GLY A 608 3.48 3.23 -24.61
CA GLY A 608 2.62 2.86 -25.73
C GLY A 608 3.01 3.57 -27.03
N PRO A 609 2.37 3.23 -28.16
CA PRO A 609 2.68 3.82 -29.46
C PRO A 609 2.59 5.35 -29.52
N LYS A 610 1.62 5.99 -28.85
CA LYS A 610 1.49 7.46 -28.85
C LYS A 610 2.61 8.12 -28.07
N THR A 611 2.98 7.57 -26.91
CA THR A 611 4.12 8.04 -26.13
C THR A 611 5.43 7.89 -26.89
N ILE A 612 5.63 6.77 -27.59
CA ILE A 612 6.83 6.56 -28.42
C ILE A 612 6.86 7.58 -29.56
N ALA A 613 5.74 7.81 -30.25
CA ALA A 613 5.64 8.81 -31.32
C ALA A 613 5.88 10.25 -30.81
N ALA A 614 5.47 10.55 -29.57
CA ALA A 614 5.72 11.84 -28.92
C ALA A 614 7.21 12.10 -28.62
N LEU A 615 8.01 11.03 -28.56
CA LEU A 615 9.44 11.03 -28.27
C LEU A 615 10.30 10.72 -29.51
N ASP A 616 9.73 10.75 -30.71
CA ASP A 616 10.47 10.64 -31.97
C ASP A 616 10.82 12.05 -32.51
N PRO A 617 12.11 12.44 -32.59
CA PRO A 617 12.50 13.75 -33.10
C PRO A 617 12.22 13.93 -34.60
N ASN A 618 11.99 12.84 -35.34
CA ASN A 618 11.63 12.85 -36.76
C ASN A 618 10.13 12.59 -36.98
N GLY A 619 9.36 12.40 -35.91
CA GLY A 619 7.94 12.07 -35.95
C GLY A 619 7.04 13.29 -36.11
N ALA A 620 5.75 13.04 -36.36
CA ALA A 620 4.74 14.09 -36.53
C ALA A 620 4.55 14.99 -35.28
N PHE A 621 4.96 14.51 -34.10
CA PHE A 621 4.87 15.24 -32.83
C PHE A 621 6.16 15.97 -32.44
N ALA A 622 7.18 16.02 -33.31
CA ALA A 622 8.46 16.66 -33.02
C ALA A 622 8.34 18.18 -32.74
N GLY A 623 7.35 18.86 -33.35
CA GLY A 623 7.06 20.26 -33.06
C GLY A 623 6.50 20.49 -31.65
N ALA A 624 6.41 21.76 -31.24
CA ALA A 624 5.76 22.13 -29.98
C ALA A 624 4.27 21.73 -30.00
N GLN A 625 3.76 21.26 -28.86
CA GLN A 625 2.40 20.76 -28.71
C GLN A 625 1.65 21.62 -27.69
N SER A 626 0.42 22.02 -28.01
CA SER A 626 -0.50 22.66 -27.04
C SER A 626 -1.28 21.62 -26.23
N ALA A 627 -1.41 20.41 -26.78
CA ALA A 627 -1.87 19.23 -26.07
C ALA A 627 -1.08 18.02 -26.55
N LEU A 628 -0.72 17.12 -25.64
CA LEU A 628 0.04 15.91 -25.97
C LEU A 628 -0.67 14.68 -25.42
N GLU A 629 -1.05 13.77 -26.31
CA GLU A 629 -1.63 12.48 -25.92
C GLU A 629 -0.51 11.48 -25.61
N LEU A 630 -0.64 10.80 -24.48
CA LEU A 630 0.30 9.79 -23.98
C LEU A 630 -0.46 8.50 -23.70
N ASP A 631 0.18 7.37 -23.94
CA ASP A 631 -0.34 6.02 -23.66
C ASP A 631 0.74 5.07 -23.13
N TRP A 632 0.31 3.96 -22.52
CA TRP A 632 1.17 2.92 -21.99
C TRP A 632 0.54 1.54 -22.10
N VAL A 633 1.40 0.51 -22.13
CA VAL A 633 0.99 -0.88 -22.00
C VAL A 633 1.00 -1.25 -20.52
N GLN A 634 -0.19 -1.49 -19.95
CA GLN A 634 -0.33 -1.91 -18.56
C GLN A 634 0.20 -3.34 -18.38
N ASN A 635 1.24 -3.49 -17.58
CA ASN A 635 1.69 -4.79 -17.10
C ASN A 635 0.76 -5.21 -15.94
N PRO A 636 0.08 -6.37 -16.02
CA PRO A 636 -0.85 -6.80 -14.96
C PRO A 636 -0.21 -6.99 -13.59
N ALA A 637 1.12 -7.22 -13.54
CA ALA A 637 1.86 -7.32 -12.29
C ALA A 637 2.39 -5.96 -11.79
N ALA A 638 2.35 -4.91 -12.61
CA ALA A 638 2.81 -3.58 -12.22
C ALA A 638 1.67 -2.76 -11.61
N GLN A 639 2.03 -1.83 -10.72
CA GLN A 639 1.08 -0.86 -10.20
C GLN A 639 0.49 0.00 -11.33
N GLN A 640 -0.73 0.48 -11.14
CA GLN A 640 -1.37 1.39 -12.10
C GLN A 640 -0.74 2.79 -12.06
N MET A 641 -1.02 3.60 -13.08
CA MET A 641 -0.54 4.98 -13.11
C MET A 641 -1.32 5.84 -12.12
N LEU A 642 -0.59 6.63 -11.33
CA LEU A 642 -1.15 7.68 -10.49
C LEU A 642 -1.34 8.96 -11.28
N ASN A 643 -0.29 9.39 -11.98
CA ASN A 643 -0.29 10.59 -12.80
C ASN A 643 0.83 10.50 -13.85
N VAL A 644 0.70 11.28 -14.92
CA VAL A 644 1.71 11.42 -15.98
C VAL A 644 2.04 12.89 -16.21
N GLY A 645 3.22 13.17 -16.75
CA GLY A 645 3.61 14.53 -17.12
C GLY A 645 4.75 14.53 -18.13
N ALA A 646 4.91 15.65 -18.80
CA ALA A 646 6.04 15.94 -19.69
C ALA A 646 6.83 17.16 -19.21
N THR A 647 8.08 17.27 -19.67
CA THR A 647 8.87 18.49 -19.48
C THR A 647 8.27 19.66 -20.25
N ILE A 648 8.42 20.87 -19.69
CA ILE A 648 7.85 22.12 -20.23
C ILE A 648 8.90 23.11 -20.72
N ASP A 649 10.18 22.81 -20.52
CA ASP A 649 11.29 23.69 -20.91
C ASP A 649 12.52 22.89 -21.36
N GLY A 650 13.52 23.60 -21.88
CA GLY A 650 14.80 23.02 -22.31
C GLY A 650 15.78 22.72 -21.17
N VAL A 651 15.39 22.91 -19.91
CA VAL A 651 16.22 22.56 -18.73
C VAL A 651 15.71 21.32 -17.99
N GLY A 652 14.59 20.74 -18.45
CA GLY A 652 14.05 19.48 -17.94
C GLY A 652 13.05 19.64 -16.80
N SER A 653 12.47 20.82 -16.61
CA SER A 653 11.40 21.02 -15.63
C SER A 653 10.14 20.31 -16.09
N TYR A 654 9.50 19.56 -15.20
CA TYR A 654 8.20 18.95 -15.48
C TYR A 654 7.07 19.96 -15.29
N GLY A 655 6.10 19.93 -16.21
CA GLY A 655 4.84 20.64 -16.04
C GLY A 655 3.94 20.00 -14.97
N PRO A 656 2.71 20.52 -14.80
CA PRO A 656 1.71 19.92 -13.93
C PRO A 656 1.46 18.46 -14.32
N ASN A 657 1.45 17.53 -13.36
CA ASN A 657 1.09 16.15 -13.70
C ASN A 657 -0.43 16.04 -13.89
N VAL A 658 -0.86 15.27 -14.87
CA VAL A 658 -2.26 14.90 -15.09
C VAL A 658 -2.56 13.64 -14.31
N ALA A 659 -3.50 13.71 -13.37
CA ALA A 659 -3.96 12.55 -12.62
C ALA A 659 -4.59 11.52 -13.55
N ILE A 660 -4.24 10.25 -13.36
CA ILE A 660 -4.76 9.14 -14.16
C ILE A 660 -5.87 8.43 -13.39
N ALA A 661 -7.01 8.26 -14.07
CA ALA A 661 -8.06 7.39 -13.59
C ALA A 661 -7.58 5.92 -13.61
N PRO A 662 -7.79 5.15 -12.54
CA PRO A 662 -7.49 3.73 -12.53
C PRO A 662 -8.04 2.94 -13.72
N GLY A 663 -7.28 1.93 -14.12
CA GLY A 663 -7.55 1.13 -15.32
C GLY A 663 -7.32 1.85 -16.66
N ALA A 664 -7.18 3.17 -16.68
CA ALA A 664 -6.82 3.88 -17.89
C ALA A 664 -5.42 3.48 -18.38
N THR A 665 -5.23 3.57 -19.69
CA THR A 665 -3.95 3.30 -20.37
C THR A 665 -3.48 4.47 -21.22
N SER A 666 -4.16 5.62 -21.10
CA SER A 666 -3.81 6.86 -21.79
C SER A 666 -4.22 8.11 -21.01
N ALA A 667 -3.65 9.25 -21.39
CA ALA A 667 -3.99 10.57 -20.88
C ALA A 667 -3.63 11.65 -21.89
N THR A 668 -4.29 12.81 -21.78
CA THR A 668 -3.96 14.01 -22.55
C THR A 668 -3.40 15.08 -21.63
N LEU A 669 -2.18 15.54 -21.91
CA LEU A 669 -1.61 16.74 -21.32
C LEU A 669 -2.22 17.95 -22.02
N THR A 670 -2.81 18.87 -21.27
CA THR A 670 -3.53 20.05 -21.81
C THR A 670 -2.75 21.36 -21.62
N TYR A 671 -1.43 21.25 -21.53
CA TYR A 671 -0.51 22.38 -21.38
C TYR A 671 0.58 22.33 -22.45
N ALA A 672 1.27 23.46 -22.65
CA ALA A 672 2.32 23.58 -23.67
C ALA A 672 3.50 22.64 -23.37
N VAL A 673 3.82 21.77 -24.33
CA VAL A 673 5.00 20.92 -24.34
C VAL A 673 5.95 21.45 -25.43
N PRO A 674 7.22 21.77 -25.11
CA PRO A 674 8.16 22.34 -26.05
C PRO A 674 8.45 21.37 -27.21
N ALA A 675 8.91 21.92 -28.33
CA ALA A 675 9.37 21.11 -29.46
C ALA A 675 10.53 20.21 -29.03
N MET A 676 10.61 19.01 -29.61
CA MET A 676 11.74 18.11 -29.49
C MET A 676 12.96 18.75 -30.17
N THR A 677 14.01 19.02 -29.40
CA THR A 677 15.30 19.45 -29.93
C THR A 677 16.32 18.37 -29.60
N VAL A 678 17.16 18.03 -30.58
CA VAL A 678 18.31 17.16 -30.37
C VAL A 678 19.36 17.96 -29.59
N GLY A 679 19.55 17.66 -28.31
CA GLY A 679 20.37 18.46 -27.39
C GLY A 679 20.58 17.78 -26.04
N ASN A 680 21.47 18.33 -25.22
CA ASN A 680 21.76 17.84 -23.87
C ASN A 680 21.48 18.94 -22.83
N PRO A 681 20.35 18.90 -22.09
CA PRO A 681 19.34 17.83 -22.06
C PRO A 681 18.38 17.83 -23.27
N PRO A 682 17.65 16.72 -23.52
CA PRO A 682 16.52 16.73 -24.44
C PRO A 682 15.49 17.74 -23.94
N THR A 683 14.78 18.41 -24.83
CA THR A 683 13.68 19.31 -24.42
C THR A 683 12.44 18.56 -23.96
N ARG A 684 12.27 17.28 -24.36
CA ARG A 684 11.09 16.48 -24.01
C ARG A 684 11.45 15.17 -23.31
N GLN A 685 10.96 15.02 -22.09
CA GLN A 685 10.91 13.76 -21.36
C GLN A 685 9.47 13.51 -20.93
N VAL A 686 9.04 12.26 -20.93
CA VAL A 686 7.74 11.83 -20.40
C VAL A 686 7.96 11.05 -19.12
N LYS A 687 7.23 11.40 -18.07
CA LYS A 687 7.30 10.78 -16.76
C LYS A 687 5.97 10.15 -16.41
N PHE A 688 6.03 8.88 -16.02
CA PHE A 688 4.92 8.09 -15.51
C PHE A 688 5.15 7.82 -14.03
N ASN A 689 4.25 8.27 -13.17
CA ASN A 689 4.31 7.99 -11.73
C ASN A 689 3.31 6.89 -11.40
N TYR A 690 3.77 5.90 -10.65
CA TYR A 690 2.97 4.74 -10.27
C TYR A 690 2.20 5.03 -8.98
N ARG A 691 1.02 4.43 -8.84
CA ARG A 691 0.22 4.42 -7.62
C ARG A 691 0.78 3.37 -6.67
N THR A 692 1.64 3.80 -5.75
CA THR A 692 2.20 2.97 -4.69
C THR A 692 1.37 3.15 -3.42
N THR A 693 1.15 2.07 -2.68
CA THR A 693 0.36 2.06 -1.44
C THR A 693 1.23 1.88 -0.19
N ASP A 694 2.53 1.75 -0.37
CA ASP A 694 3.50 1.48 0.70
C ASP A 694 4.25 2.75 1.15
N GLY A 695 4.04 3.89 0.49
CA GLY A 695 4.76 5.14 0.76
C GLY A 695 6.08 5.30 -0.02
N THR A 696 6.46 4.33 -0.86
CA THR A 696 7.57 4.54 -1.82
C THR A 696 7.13 5.42 -2.98
N SER A 697 8.06 6.06 -3.67
CA SER A 697 7.79 6.76 -4.93
C SER A 697 8.37 5.97 -6.09
N LYS A 698 7.53 5.45 -6.99
CA LYS A 698 7.97 4.68 -8.16
C LYS A 698 7.63 5.43 -9.44
N SER A 699 8.60 5.55 -10.35
CA SER A 699 8.43 6.27 -11.61
C SER A 699 9.16 5.64 -12.80
N SER A 700 8.61 5.79 -14.00
CA SER A 700 9.32 5.56 -15.26
C SER A 700 9.52 6.91 -15.96
N VAL A 701 10.69 7.14 -16.54
CA VAL A 701 10.98 8.29 -17.38
C VAL A 701 11.43 7.78 -18.75
N PHE A 702 10.75 8.21 -19.80
CA PHE A 702 11.10 7.94 -21.18
C PHE A 702 11.65 9.21 -21.81
N GLN A 703 12.76 9.07 -22.52
CA GLN A 703 13.46 10.19 -23.15
C GLN A 703 14.13 9.77 -24.46
N TRP A 704 14.40 10.76 -25.32
CA TRP A 704 15.17 10.59 -26.54
C TRP A 704 16.22 11.71 -26.61
N ASN A 705 17.50 11.37 -26.43
CA ASN A 705 18.60 12.34 -26.34
C ASN A 705 19.57 12.26 -27.51
#